data_AF-A0A8D4B9S5-F1
#
_entry.id   AF-A0A8D4B9S5-F1
#
_cell.length_a   1.000
_cell.length_b   1.000
_cell.length_c   1.000
_cell.angle_alpha   90.00
_cell.angle_beta   90.00
_cell.angle_gamma   90.00
#
_symmetry.space_group_name_H-M   'P 1'
#
loop_
_entity.id
_entity.type
_entity.pdbx_description
1 polymer ?
#
loop_
_entity_poly.entity_id
_entity_poly.type
_entity_poly.pdbx_seq_one_letter_code
_entity_poly.pdbx_strand_id
1 'polypeptide(L)'
;MSAAALLFAAALAVPGTAGAQEAEPGPEQISNGDFAAGTAPWWWTANAPSAVSDGRLCAQVPAGTANAWDVIVGQNDVPIVAGESYELSYSASATVPLTVQTRVQEAAEPYTTVLATADPVGAEATQVTRTFTASVDLPAASVQLQIGGGERATTFCLDDVSLRGGAEPPVYVPDTGSPVRVNQVGYLPHGPKSGTVVTDADDPLTWAVKTSAGTTAATGRTVPQGEDPSSRQRVHTFDFGDLTTAGDGYTVEVDGETSEPFSIRGNLYDGLRSDALAYFYHNRSGTPIEADLVGEKYARPAGHVGVAPNKGDTDVPCQPGVCDYRLDVSGGWYDAGDHGKYVVNGGISVAQLMSTYERTLTAPNAESAELGDGKLRVPERDNGVPDILDEARWEMDFLIKMQVPAGEPLAGMAHHKMHDAQWTGLPMKPHLDPQQRELHPPSTAATLNLAASAAQCARLYAPFDAAFASRCLRAAETAWAAAKQHPDVLADPNDGTGGGAYSDNDVSDEFYWAAAELFTTTGKDTYRQAVLSSPLHGDTDAAFPAGGGISWGYTAGLGVLTLATVPNGLTQAQLGEVRAVVTTGADRYAAQSRAQAYGLPYAPEDENYVWGSNSQVLNNMIVLATAHDLTGEAAYQDAVLSGADYLLGRNPLNQSYVTGYGERDSHNQHHRFWAHQNDSALPNPAPGSIAGGPNLTAIASGDPVAAQKLSGCAPAMCYIDDIGSWATNEITVNWNAPLAFIASYLDDAGEGGRAAPARTCRVSYASHPWNSGSTVTVRVENTGSEPVSPWSLTWLLPGDQRIGHTWSAELDQHGRTVSARPLSWNRTLAPGAAVDFGFNTSAASTVPDPESFKLNGRACASG
;
A
#
# COMPACT_ATOMS: atom_id res chain seq x y z
N MET A 1 17.97 -2.07 -80.84
CA MET A 1 19.01 -1.02 -80.82
C MET A 1 19.37 -0.81 -79.37
N SER A 2 20.55 -1.06 -78.84
CA SER A 2 21.83 -1.50 -79.39
C SER A 2 22.58 -2.21 -78.26
N ALA A 3 23.32 -3.25 -78.62
CA ALA A 3 24.34 -3.88 -77.81
C ALA A 3 25.67 -3.11 -77.95
N ALA A 4 26.49 -3.11 -76.89
CA ALA A 4 27.97 -3.11 -76.88
C ALA A 4 28.47 -2.76 -75.46
N ALA A 5 29.56 -3.28 -74.89
CA ALA A 5 30.47 -4.37 -75.22
C ALA A 5 31.55 -4.45 -74.10
N LEU A 6 31.95 -5.68 -73.75
CA LEU A 6 33.34 -6.15 -73.49
C LEU A 6 34.23 -5.43 -72.45
N LEU A 7 34.67 -6.14 -71.41
CA LEU A 7 35.94 -6.93 -71.44
C LEU A 7 36.22 -7.63 -70.10
N PHE A 8 36.51 -8.93 -70.21
CA PHE A 8 37.07 -9.79 -69.18
C PHE A 8 38.57 -9.49 -69.01
N ALA A 9 39.05 -9.38 -67.76
CA ALA A 9 40.44 -9.60 -67.42
C ALA A 9 40.49 -10.71 -66.35
N ALA A 10 41.06 -11.85 -66.72
CA ALA A 10 41.28 -12.98 -65.82
C ALA A 10 42.54 -12.74 -64.99
N ALA A 11 42.39 -12.69 -63.66
CA ALA A 11 43.50 -12.81 -62.72
C ALA A 11 43.39 -14.18 -62.04
N LEU A 12 44.43 -15.00 -62.19
CA LEU A 12 44.64 -16.26 -61.48
C LEU A 12 44.82 -15.95 -59.98
N ALA A 13 43.88 -16.40 -59.15
CA ALA A 13 44.03 -16.44 -57.70
C ALA A 13 43.98 -17.89 -57.21
N VAL A 14 44.99 -18.21 -56.40
CA VAL A 14 45.25 -19.47 -55.68
C VAL A 14 44.00 -19.89 -54.88
N PRO A 15 43.69 -21.20 -54.71
CA PRO A 15 42.61 -21.61 -53.82
C PRO A 15 42.91 -21.18 -52.39
N GLY A 16 42.27 -20.11 -51.94
CA GLY A 16 42.23 -19.71 -50.55
C GLY A 16 41.46 -20.76 -49.77
N THR A 17 42.08 -21.27 -48.71
CA THR A 17 41.42 -22.01 -47.64
C THR A 17 40.16 -21.25 -47.22
N ALA A 18 38.99 -21.88 -47.33
CA ALA A 18 37.79 -21.37 -46.69
C ALA A 18 38.08 -21.25 -45.19
N GLY A 19 38.24 -20.02 -44.71
CA GLY A 19 38.21 -19.74 -43.29
C GLY A 19 36.82 -20.11 -42.79
N ALA A 20 36.76 -20.95 -41.75
CA ALA A 20 35.54 -21.13 -40.99
C ALA A 20 35.07 -19.74 -40.54
N GLN A 21 33.86 -19.37 -40.95
CA GLN A 21 33.17 -18.20 -40.44
C GLN A 21 32.88 -18.47 -38.97
N GLU A 22 33.52 -17.75 -38.05
CA GLU A 22 33.18 -17.79 -36.63
C GLU A 22 31.69 -17.48 -36.50
N ALA A 23 30.95 -18.36 -35.82
CA ALA A 23 29.56 -18.11 -35.49
C ALA A 23 29.48 -16.84 -34.62
N GLU A 24 28.51 -15.96 -34.90
CA GLU A 24 28.22 -14.83 -34.01
C GLU A 24 28.06 -15.35 -32.56
N PRO A 25 28.67 -14.71 -31.56
CA PRO A 25 28.54 -15.15 -30.18
C PRO A 25 27.07 -15.10 -29.77
N GLY A 26 26.58 -16.17 -29.14
CA GLY A 26 25.20 -16.24 -28.66
C GLY A 26 24.85 -15.14 -27.64
N PRO A 27 23.55 -14.99 -27.30
CA PRO A 27 23.05 -13.99 -26.37
C PRO A 27 23.74 -14.11 -25.00
N GLU A 28 23.86 -12.96 -24.32
CA GLU A 28 24.39 -12.89 -22.96
C GLU A 28 23.31 -13.34 -21.96
N GLN A 29 23.68 -14.29 -21.10
CA GLN A 29 22.79 -14.85 -20.07
C GLN A 29 23.07 -14.28 -18.67
N ILE A 30 24.20 -13.59 -18.47
CA ILE A 30 24.57 -12.95 -17.21
C ILE A 30 24.13 -11.49 -17.19
N SER A 31 23.44 -11.09 -16.11
CA SER A 31 23.13 -9.69 -15.81
C SER A 31 24.21 -9.06 -14.94
N ASN A 32 24.55 -7.79 -15.18
CA ASN A 32 25.53 -7.01 -14.39
C ASN A 32 26.86 -7.78 -14.15
N GLY A 33 27.42 -8.38 -15.20
CA GLY A 33 28.69 -9.11 -15.13
C GLY A 33 29.94 -8.22 -15.05
N ASP A 34 29.78 -6.93 -15.38
CA ASP A 34 30.79 -5.86 -15.30
C ASP A 34 30.72 -5.07 -13.98
N PHE A 35 29.75 -5.40 -13.13
CA PHE A 35 29.51 -4.76 -11.83
C PHE A 35 29.31 -3.23 -11.88
N ALA A 36 28.95 -2.69 -13.04
CA ALA A 36 28.71 -1.25 -13.22
C ALA A 36 27.47 -0.78 -12.46
N ALA A 37 26.50 -1.66 -12.22
CA ALA A 37 25.26 -1.40 -11.50
C ALA A 37 25.32 -1.85 -10.01
N GLY A 38 26.52 -1.95 -9.43
CA GLY A 38 26.70 -2.45 -8.07
C GLY A 38 26.79 -3.98 -8.03
N THR A 39 26.32 -4.61 -6.95
CA THR A 39 26.46 -6.07 -6.76
C THR A 39 25.24 -6.88 -7.19
N ALA A 40 24.03 -6.33 -7.24
CA ALA A 40 22.84 -7.09 -7.66
C ALA A 40 22.91 -7.48 -9.14
N PRO A 41 22.47 -8.68 -9.58
CA PRO A 41 21.78 -9.73 -8.82
C PRO A 41 22.73 -10.80 -8.24
N TRP A 42 24.02 -10.50 -8.06
CA TRP A 42 24.98 -11.45 -7.53
C TRP A 42 24.77 -11.69 -6.05
N TRP A 43 24.80 -12.96 -5.66
CA TRP A 43 24.71 -13.41 -4.28
C TRP A 43 26.04 -14.01 -3.83
N TRP A 44 26.22 -14.07 -2.51
CA TRP A 44 27.34 -14.75 -1.89
C TRP A 44 26.91 -15.42 -0.60
N THR A 45 27.70 -16.38 -0.15
CA THR A 45 27.49 -16.99 1.17
C THR A 45 27.74 -15.96 2.28
N ALA A 46 26.92 -15.97 3.33
CA ALA A 46 26.94 -14.96 4.39
C ALA A 46 28.31 -14.76 5.07
N ASN A 47 29.17 -15.78 5.04
CA ASN A 47 30.53 -15.74 5.58
C ASN A 47 31.57 -15.07 4.66
N ALA A 48 31.17 -14.55 3.49
CA ALA A 48 32.06 -13.87 2.55
C ALA A 48 31.46 -12.56 2.03
N PRO A 49 31.37 -11.52 2.89
CA PRO A 49 30.82 -10.24 2.47
C PRO A 49 31.55 -9.72 1.22
N SER A 50 30.77 -9.29 0.24
CA SER A 50 31.27 -8.86 -1.07
C SER A 50 30.77 -7.45 -1.38
N ALA A 51 31.60 -6.65 -2.05
CA ALA A 51 31.27 -5.30 -2.49
C ALA A 51 32.02 -4.97 -3.79
N VAL A 52 31.52 -3.98 -4.52
CA VAL A 52 32.25 -3.46 -5.69
C VAL A 52 33.42 -2.58 -5.21
N SER A 53 34.64 -2.94 -5.60
CA SER A 53 35.87 -2.19 -5.35
C SER A 53 36.67 -2.08 -6.65
N ASP A 54 37.03 -0.85 -7.03
CA ASP A 54 37.71 -0.55 -8.29
C ASP A 54 37.01 -1.15 -9.52
N GLY A 55 35.67 -1.09 -9.54
CA GLY A 55 34.83 -1.62 -10.62
C GLY A 55 34.62 -3.14 -10.61
N ARG A 56 35.09 -3.86 -9.57
CA ARG A 56 35.05 -5.33 -9.51
C ARG A 56 34.35 -5.83 -8.26
N LEU A 57 33.67 -6.96 -8.33
CA LEU A 57 33.13 -7.61 -7.14
C LEU A 57 34.25 -8.28 -6.34
N CYS A 58 34.52 -7.79 -5.13
CA CYS A 58 35.56 -8.34 -4.26
C CYS A 58 34.96 -8.95 -2.98
N ALA A 59 35.11 -10.27 -2.83
CA ALA A 59 34.66 -11.07 -1.70
C ALA A 59 35.76 -11.27 -0.64
N GLN A 60 35.42 -11.09 0.63
CA GLN A 60 36.31 -11.38 1.76
C GLN A 60 36.18 -12.83 2.20
N VAL A 61 37.08 -13.69 1.73
CA VAL A 61 37.04 -15.14 1.99
C VAL A 61 37.74 -15.46 3.32
N PRO A 62 37.06 -16.08 4.30
CA PRO A 62 37.65 -16.41 5.59
C PRO A 62 38.65 -17.58 5.51
N ALA A 63 39.59 -17.60 6.45
CA ALA A 63 40.50 -18.72 6.65
C ALA A 63 39.78 -19.94 7.25
N GLY A 64 40.31 -21.14 6.98
CA GLY A 64 39.91 -22.37 7.66
C GLY A 64 38.56 -22.94 7.22
N THR A 65 38.09 -22.60 6.02
CA THR A 65 36.93 -23.24 5.40
C THR A 65 37.30 -24.65 4.96
N ALA A 66 36.38 -25.61 5.12
CA ALA A 66 36.64 -27.04 4.89
C ALA A 66 36.45 -27.43 3.42
N ASN A 67 35.47 -26.83 2.74
CA ASN A 67 35.08 -27.18 1.37
C ASN A 67 35.05 -25.96 0.46
N ALA A 68 35.18 -26.18 -0.86
CA ALA A 68 35.07 -25.13 -1.86
C ALA A 68 33.71 -24.40 -1.80
N TRP A 69 32.62 -25.13 -1.57
CA TRP A 69 31.26 -24.58 -1.47
C TRP A 69 30.95 -23.91 -0.14
N ASP A 70 31.86 -23.92 0.85
CA ASP A 70 31.66 -23.17 2.09
C ASP A 70 31.67 -21.66 1.83
N VAL A 71 32.26 -21.23 0.71
CA VAL A 71 32.21 -19.85 0.23
C VAL A 71 31.87 -19.84 -1.25
N ILE A 72 30.79 -19.17 -1.63
CA ILE A 72 30.33 -19.09 -3.02
C ILE A 72 30.02 -17.64 -3.35
N VAL A 73 30.36 -17.25 -4.58
CA VAL A 73 29.83 -16.06 -5.26
C VAL A 73 29.12 -16.55 -6.52
N GLY A 74 27.90 -16.09 -6.80
CA GLY A 74 27.17 -16.57 -7.96
C GLY A 74 25.98 -15.71 -8.37
N GLN A 75 25.34 -16.12 -9.46
CA GLN A 75 24.11 -15.55 -9.99
C GLN A 75 23.12 -16.68 -10.28
N ASN A 76 21.89 -16.54 -9.80
CA ASN A 76 20.80 -17.50 -10.02
C ASN A 76 19.96 -17.12 -11.24
N ASP A 77 18.93 -17.93 -11.51
CA ASP A 77 17.90 -17.67 -12.54
C ASP A 77 18.48 -17.52 -13.95
N VAL A 78 19.57 -18.25 -14.21
CA VAL A 78 20.24 -18.33 -15.51
C VAL A 78 19.67 -19.51 -16.30
N PRO A 79 18.90 -19.30 -17.38
CA PRO A 79 18.30 -20.38 -18.13
C PRO A 79 19.35 -21.13 -18.96
N ILE A 80 19.29 -22.47 -18.93
CA ILE A 80 20.13 -23.36 -19.74
C ILE A 80 19.22 -24.34 -20.50
N VAL A 81 19.43 -24.48 -21.81
CA VAL A 81 18.60 -25.31 -22.69
C VAL A 81 19.41 -26.50 -23.21
N ALA A 82 18.81 -27.69 -23.14
CA ALA A 82 19.43 -28.93 -23.58
C ALA A 82 19.84 -28.87 -25.07
N GLY A 83 21.08 -29.28 -25.35
CA GLY A 83 21.64 -29.31 -26.71
C GLY A 83 22.25 -27.99 -27.19
N GLU A 84 22.06 -26.89 -26.46
CA GLU A 84 22.69 -25.61 -26.79
C GLU A 84 24.10 -25.51 -26.20
N SER A 85 24.95 -24.70 -26.83
CA SER A 85 26.34 -24.49 -26.42
C SER A 85 26.52 -23.09 -25.83
N TYR A 86 27.31 -23.04 -24.76
CA TYR A 86 27.57 -21.84 -23.97
C TYR A 86 29.07 -21.66 -23.80
N GLU A 87 29.48 -20.39 -23.71
CA GLU A 87 30.81 -19.95 -23.32
C GLU A 87 30.70 -19.11 -22.06
N LEU A 88 31.17 -19.65 -20.93
CA LEU A 88 31.36 -18.92 -19.69
C LEU A 88 32.75 -18.27 -19.70
N SER A 89 32.83 -16.98 -19.44
CA SER A 89 34.08 -16.27 -19.22
C SER A 89 34.01 -15.34 -18.02
N TYR A 90 35.16 -15.11 -17.37
CA TYR A 90 35.30 -14.14 -16.28
C TYR A 90 36.77 -13.80 -16.05
N SER A 91 37.03 -12.63 -15.47
CA SER A 91 38.33 -12.20 -14.97
C SER A 91 38.38 -12.34 -13.45
N ALA A 92 39.39 -13.01 -12.91
CA ALA A 92 39.49 -13.21 -11.46
C ALA A 92 40.91 -13.03 -10.91
N SER A 93 41.03 -12.52 -9.69
CA SER A 93 42.28 -12.48 -8.92
C SER A 93 42.03 -12.80 -7.44
N ALA A 94 43.06 -13.27 -6.74
CA ALA A 94 43.00 -13.59 -5.31
C ALA A 94 44.31 -13.20 -4.60
N THR A 95 44.21 -12.50 -3.46
CA THR A 95 45.42 -12.05 -2.72
C THR A 95 46.26 -13.20 -2.17
N VAL A 96 45.62 -14.34 -1.89
CA VAL A 96 46.27 -15.64 -1.69
C VAL A 96 45.77 -16.59 -2.80
N PRO A 97 46.67 -17.31 -3.50
CA PRO A 97 46.27 -18.24 -4.56
C PRO A 97 45.26 -19.27 -4.07
N LEU A 98 44.22 -19.50 -4.87
CA LEU A 98 43.15 -20.46 -4.61
C LEU A 98 42.74 -21.17 -5.91
N THR A 99 41.92 -22.21 -5.78
CA THR A 99 41.27 -22.86 -6.94
C THR A 99 39.79 -22.57 -6.90
N VAL A 100 39.28 -21.88 -7.91
CA VAL A 100 37.85 -21.62 -8.09
C VAL A 100 37.21 -22.88 -8.64
N GLN A 101 36.23 -23.44 -7.94
CA GLN A 101 35.37 -24.48 -8.50
C GLN A 101 34.19 -23.80 -9.20
N THR A 102 34.32 -23.67 -10.52
CA THR A 102 33.28 -23.07 -11.36
C THR A 102 32.20 -24.11 -11.65
N ARG A 103 30.95 -23.73 -11.43
CA ARG A 103 29.78 -24.59 -11.67
C ARG A 103 28.72 -23.82 -12.45
N VAL A 104 28.05 -24.52 -13.35
CA VAL A 104 26.72 -24.14 -13.86
C VAL A 104 25.81 -25.32 -13.54
N GLN A 105 24.87 -25.10 -12.61
CA GLN A 105 24.05 -26.16 -12.02
C GLN A 105 22.75 -25.61 -11.44
N GLU A 106 21.79 -26.47 -11.06
CA GLU A 106 20.61 -26.02 -10.29
C GLU A 106 21.03 -25.35 -8.96
N ALA A 107 20.29 -24.32 -8.55
CA ALA A 107 20.54 -23.57 -7.32
C ALA A 107 20.22 -24.38 -6.04
N ALA A 108 19.41 -25.43 -6.16
CA ALA A 108 18.99 -26.31 -5.07
C ALA A 108 19.14 -27.80 -5.45
N GLU A 109 18.98 -28.69 -4.46
CA GLU A 109 19.02 -30.14 -4.67
C GLU A 109 17.98 -30.56 -5.74
N PRO A 110 18.35 -31.39 -6.74
CA PRO A 110 19.49 -32.31 -6.80
C PRO A 110 20.82 -31.73 -7.32
N TYR A 111 20.93 -30.42 -7.54
CA TYR A 111 22.14 -29.75 -8.05
C TYR A 111 22.59 -30.29 -9.41
N THR A 112 21.66 -30.57 -10.32
CA THR A 112 21.99 -31.07 -11.66
C THR A 112 22.96 -30.12 -12.34
N THR A 113 24.14 -30.63 -12.70
CA THR A 113 25.30 -29.82 -13.12
C THR A 113 25.59 -30.02 -14.60
N VAL A 114 25.70 -28.92 -15.36
CA VAL A 114 26.04 -28.93 -16.79
C VAL A 114 27.47 -28.44 -17.06
N LEU A 115 28.07 -27.67 -16.14
CA LEU A 115 29.49 -27.31 -16.17
C LEU A 115 30.11 -27.52 -14.79
N ALA A 116 31.28 -28.18 -14.74
CA ALA A 116 32.09 -28.31 -13.54
C ALA A 116 33.58 -28.23 -13.89
N THR A 117 34.22 -27.11 -13.52
CA THR A 117 35.65 -26.91 -13.75
C THR A 117 36.36 -26.45 -12.47
N ALA A 118 37.69 -26.50 -12.51
CA ALA A 118 38.56 -26.11 -11.41
C ALA A 118 39.66 -25.20 -11.97
N ASP A 119 39.65 -23.94 -11.55
CA ASP A 119 40.36 -22.85 -12.21
C ASP A 119 41.31 -22.19 -11.21
N PRO A 120 42.64 -22.34 -11.36
CA PRO A 120 43.61 -21.75 -10.43
C PRO A 120 43.66 -20.23 -10.62
N VAL A 121 43.57 -19.48 -9.53
CA VAL A 121 43.59 -18.02 -9.53
C VAL A 121 44.63 -17.52 -8.52
N GLY A 122 45.44 -16.55 -8.93
CA GLY A 122 46.49 -15.93 -8.12
C GLY A 122 46.32 -14.42 -7.99
N ALA A 123 47.35 -13.73 -7.52
CA ALA A 123 47.31 -12.28 -7.25
C ALA A 123 47.18 -11.43 -8.53
N GLU A 124 47.59 -11.95 -9.68
CA GLU A 124 47.38 -11.30 -10.97
C GLU A 124 46.02 -11.73 -11.56
N ALA A 125 45.27 -10.75 -12.07
CA ALA A 125 43.99 -11.02 -12.73
C ALA A 125 44.19 -11.96 -13.93
N THR A 126 43.44 -13.04 -13.93
CA THR A 126 43.49 -14.09 -14.96
C THR A 126 42.13 -14.21 -15.61
N GLN A 127 42.11 -14.14 -16.94
CA GLN A 127 40.91 -14.44 -17.72
C GLN A 127 40.71 -15.96 -17.79
N VAL A 128 39.51 -16.40 -17.43
CA VAL A 128 39.06 -17.79 -17.57
C VAL A 128 37.96 -17.84 -18.62
N THR A 129 38.03 -18.83 -19.52
CA THR A 129 36.99 -19.11 -20.52
C THR A 129 36.73 -20.61 -20.58
N ARG A 130 35.47 -21.03 -20.54
CA ARG A 130 35.01 -22.42 -20.56
C ARG A 130 33.82 -22.55 -21.49
N THR A 131 33.90 -23.49 -22.43
CA THR A 131 32.77 -23.84 -23.29
C THR A 131 32.15 -25.16 -22.86
N PHE A 132 30.82 -25.26 -22.93
CA PHE A 132 30.09 -26.50 -22.67
C PHE A 132 28.83 -26.59 -23.52
N THR A 133 28.35 -27.81 -23.75
CA THR A 133 27.03 -28.07 -24.34
C THR A 133 26.14 -28.65 -23.25
N ALA A 134 24.99 -28.04 -23.02
CA ALA A 134 24.08 -28.46 -21.97
C ALA A 134 23.45 -29.82 -22.31
N SER A 135 23.41 -30.71 -21.33
CA SER A 135 22.85 -32.06 -21.49
C SER A 135 21.38 -32.17 -21.09
N VAL A 136 20.85 -31.17 -20.40
CA VAL A 136 19.50 -31.10 -19.83
C VAL A 136 19.01 -29.65 -19.82
N ASP A 137 17.69 -29.46 -19.80
CA ASP A 137 17.07 -28.15 -19.59
C ASP A 137 17.11 -27.80 -18.10
N LEU A 138 17.67 -26.64 -17.77
CA LEU A 138 17.63 -26.03 -16.45
C LEU A 138 16.99 -24.63 -16.58
N PRO A 139 15.68 -24.47 -16.30
CA PRO A 139 14.99 -23.20 -16.50
C PRO A 139 15.48 -22.07 -15.57
N ALA A 140 16.13 -22.43 -14.45
CA ALA A 140 16.69 -21.50 -13.47
C ALA A 140 17.99 -22.09 -12.88
N ALA A 141 19.06 -22.14 -13.67
CA ALA A 141 20.38 -22.55 -13.20
C ALA A 141 21.08 -21.43 -12.41
N SER A 142 22.20 -21.79 -11.81
CA SER A 142 23.08 -20.94 -11.03
C SER A 142 24.49 -21.04 -11.58
N VAL A 143 25.09 -19.89 -11.90
CA VAL A 143 26.52 -19.78 -12.19
C VAL A 143 27.23 -19.51 -10.86
N GLN A 144 28.03 -20.47 -10.39
CA GLN A 144 28.67 -20.44 -9.08
C GLN A 144 30.18 -20.51 -9.21
N LEU A 145 30.86 -19.59 -8.52
CA LEU A 145 32.29 -19.65 -8.25
C LEU A 145 32.49 -20.03 -6.79
N GLN A 146 32.77 -21.31 -6.54
CA GLN A 146 33.00 -21.81 -5.19
C GLN A 146 34.49 -21.64 -4.85
N ILE A 147 34.76 -20.82 -3.84
CA ILE A 147 36.09 -20.25 -3.54
C ILE A 147 36.55 -20.51 -2.09
N GLY A 148 35.85 -21.40 -1.37
CA GLY A 148 36.24 -21.87 -0.03
C GLY A 148 37.32 -22.96 -0.05
N GLY A 149 37.54 -23.60 1.10
CA GLY A 149 38.50 -24.70 1.28
C GLY A 149 39.94 -24.25 1.58
N GLY A 150 40.15 -22.97 1.87
CA GLY A 150 41.48 -22.37 2.07
C GLY A 150 41.88 -22.25 3.54
N GLU A 151 43.14 -22.55 3.86
CA GLU A 151 43.69 -22.39 5.23
C GLU A 151 43.97 -20.92 5.61
N ARG A 152 43.98 -20.01 4.62
CA ARG A 152 44.31 -18.59 4.81
C ARG A 152 43.19 -17.72 4.27
N ALA A 153 42.93 -16.62 4.97
CA ALA A 153 42.00 -15.61 4.49
C ALA A 153 42.56 -14.96 3.22
N THR A 154 41.67 -14.62 2.29
CA THR A 154 42.02 -14.05 0.99
C THR A 154 40.92 -13.12 0.53
N THR A 155 41.27 -12.16 -0.31
CA THR A 155 40.29 -11.33 -1.03
C THR A 155 40.25 -11.85 -2.45
N PHE A 156 39.09 -12.34 -2.87
CA PHE A 156 38.82 -12.78 -4.24
C PHE A 156 38.09 -11.68 -4.98
N CYS A 157 38.62 -11.21 -6.10
CA CYS A 157 37.98 -10.21 -6.94
C CYS A 157 37.60 -10.81 -8.29
N LEU A 158 36.40 -10.50 -8.74
CA LEU A 158 35.74 -11.00 -9.95
C LEU A 158 35.30 -9.82 -10.82
N ASP A 159 35.47 -9.95 -12.13
CA ASP A 159 35.08 -8.96 -13.14
C ASP A 159 34.73 -9.63 -14.47
N ASP A 160 34.13 -8.88 -15.39
CA ASP A 160 33.87 -9.27 -16.78
C ASP A 160 33.19 -10.65 -16.92
N VAL A 161 32.22 -10.96 -16.05
CA VAL A 161 31.57 -12.27 -16.09
C VAL A 161 30.53 -12.30 -17.21
N SER A 162 30.64 -13.29 -18.08
CA SER A 162 29.79 -13.44 -19.26
C SER A 162 29.48 -14.90 -19.49
N LEU A 163 28.23 -15.24 -19.75
CA LEU A 163 27.80 -16.55 -20.23
C LEU A 163 27.07 -16.35 -21.56
N ARG A 164 27.78 -16.54 -22.66
CA ARG A 164 27.23 -16.34 -24.00
C ARG A 164 26.86 -17.65 -24.65
N GLY A 165 25.65 -17.72 -25.18
CA GLY A 165 25.15 -18.93 -25.83
C GLY A 165 23.68 -19.16 -25.58
N GLY A 166 23.14 -20.15 -26.29
CA GLY A 166 21.74 -20.52 -26.25
C GLY A 166 20.76 -19.57 -26.94
N ALA A 167 19.46 -19.81 -26.77
CA ALA A 167 18.39 -18.94 -27.25
C ALA A 167 18.34 -17.62 -26.46
N GLU A 168 17.92 -16.54 -27.13
CA GLU A 168 17.64 -15.26 -26.45
C GLU A 168 16.57 -15.52 -25.38
N PRO A 169 16.75 -15.02 -24.14
CA PRO A 169 15.70 -15.14 -23.13
C PRO A 169 14.39 -14.65 -23.73
N PRO A 170 13.31 -15.45 -23.69
CA PRO A 170 12.04 -15.01 -24.25
C PRO A 170 11.63 -13.73 -23.52
N VAL A 171 11.26 -12.70 -24.28
CA VAL A 171 10.60 -11.52 -23.71
C VAL A 171 9.40 -12.02 -22.94
N TYR A 172 9.34 -11.71 -21.65
CA TYR A 172 8.20 -12.07 -20.83
C TYR A 172 6.96 -11.38 -21.40
N VAL A 173 5.99 -12.20 -21.79
CA VAL A 173 4.67 -11.74 -22.19
C VAL A 173 3.72 -12.12 -21.07
N PRO A 174 3.12 -11.15 -20.36
CA PRO A 174 2.19 -11.48 -19.29
C PRO A 174 0.99 -12.25 -19.86
N ASP A 175 0.62 -13.34 -19.20
CA ASP A 175 -0.66 -13.97 -19.46
C ASP A 175 -1.77 -13.08 -18.92
N THR A 176 -2.49 -12.44 -19.81
CA THR A 176 -3.61 -11.57 -19.45
C THR A 176 -4.95 -12.30 -19.50
N GLY A 177 -5.02 -13.56 -19.92
CA GLY A 177 -6.30 -14.27 -20.07
C GLY A 177 -7.27 -13.56 -21.03
N SER A 178 -8.57 -13.54 -20.69
CA SER A 178 -9.63 -13.03 -21.57
C SER A 178 -9.51 -11.55 -21.93
N PRO A 179 -9.49 -11.16 -23.22
CA PRO A 179 -9.35 -9.76 -23.62
C PRO A 179 -10.53 -8.86 -23.20
N VAL A 180 -11.63 -9.42 -22.71
CA VAL A 180 -12.79 -8.68 -22.18
C VAL A 180 -12.60 -8.44 -20.68
N ARG A 181 -12.09 -7.25 -20.34
CA ARG A 181 -11.74 -6.85 -18.97
C ARG A 181 -12.94 -6.24 -18.25
N VAL A 182 -13.21 -6.74 -17.06
CA VAL A 182 -14.30 -6.33 -16.16
C VAL A 182 -13.80 -6.30 -14.72
N ASN A 183 -14.59 -5.73 -13.82
CA ASN A 183 -14.40 -5.98 -12.39
C ASN A 183 -14.73 -7.45 -12.12
N GLN A 184 -13.72 -8.24 -11.76
CA GLN A 184 -13.80 -9.69 -11.56
C GLN A 184 -14.60 -10.06 -10.31
N VAL A 185 -14.76 -9.14 -9.36
CA VAL A 185 -15.65 -9.35 -8.21
C VAL A 185 -17.10 -9.05 -8.62
N GLY A 186 -17.32 -7.87 -9.20
CA GLY A 186 -18.65 -7.46 -9.62
C GLY A 186 -18.94 -5.98 -9.53
N TYR A 187 -20.23 -5.67 -9.58
CA TYR A 187 -20.74 -4.30 -9.58
C TYR A 187 -21.89 -4.14 -8.58
N LEU A 188 -22.03 -2.94 -8.03
CA LEU A 188 -23.22 -2.59 -7.26
C LEU A 188 -24.44 -2.49 -8.20
N PRO A 189 -25.67 -2.76 -7.74
CA PRO A 189 -26.86 -2.75 -8.59
C PRO A 189 -27.11 -1.40 -9.26
N HIS A 190 -26.79 -0.29 -8.59
CA HIS A 190 -26.81 1.05 -9.16
C HIS A 190 -25.39 1.65 -9.22
N GLY A 191 -25.18 2.65 -10.09
CA GLY A 191 -23.86 3.19 -10.41
C GLY A 191 -23.30 2.65 -11.74
N PRO A 192 -22.14 3.17 -12.17
CA PRO A 192 -21.50 2.81 -13.43
C PRO A 192 -21.14 1.33 -13.45
N LYS A 193 -21.32 0.70 -14.61
CA LYS A 193 -20.86 -0.66 -14.89
C LYS A 193 -20.31 -0.66 -16.28
N SER A 194 -19.00 -0.80 -16.38
CA SER A 194 -18.33 -0.76 -17.67
C SER A 194 -17.15 -1.71 -17.70
N GLY A 195 -16.74 -2.04 -18.91
CA GLY A 195 -15.57 -2.86 -19.17
C GLY A 195 -14.80 -2.36 -20.38
N THR A 196 -13.67 -3.00 -20.60
CA THR A 196 -12.72 -2.67 -21.67
C THR A 196 -12.41 -3.94 -22.42
N VAL A 197 -12.47 -3.92 -23.75
CA VAL A 197 -12.05 -5.05 -24.58
C VAL A 197 -10.80 -4.68 -25.36
N VAL A 198 -9.76 -5.51 -25.25
CA VAL A 198 -8.55 -5.40 -26.06
C VAL A 198 -8.84 -5.97 -27.45
N THR A 199 -8.74 -5.14 -28.49
CA THR A 199 -9.10 -5.51 -29.86
C THR A 199 -8.44 -4.62 -30.89
N ASP A 200 -8.05 -5.20 -32.03
CA ASP A 200 -7.55 -4.46 -33.20
C ASP A 200 -8.66 -3.92 -34.10
N ALA A 201 -9.92 -4.20 -33.81
CA ALA A 201 -11.04 -3.69 -34.60
C ALA A 201 -11.05 -2.14 -34.61
N ASP A 202 -11.41 -1.55 -35.75
CA ASP A 202 -11.64 -0.11 -35.87
C ASP A 202 -13.13 0.24 -35.61
N ASP A 203 -14.03 -0.67 -35.99
CA ASP A 203 -15.48 -0.47 -35.89
C ASP A 203 -16.02 -0.97 -34.55
N PRO A 204 -17.07 -0.35 -34.00
CA PRO A 204 -17.77 -0.86 -32.82
C PRO A 204 -18.09 -2.37 -32.92
N LEU A 205 -17.92 -3.09 -31.82
CA LEU A 205 -18.26 -4.52 -31.70
C LEU A 205 -19.59 -4.67 -30.95
N THR A 206 -20.26 -5.80 -31.13
CA THR A 206 -21.47 -6.12 -30.33
C THR A 206 -21.02 -6.80 -29.05
N TRP A 207 -21.52 -6.33 -27.92
CA TRP A 207 -21.35 -6.99 -26.63
C TRP A 207 -22.69 -7.53 -26.11
N ALA A 208 -22.64 -8.59 -25.31
CA ALA A 208 -23.80 -9.14 -24.63
C ALA A 208 -23.42 -9.58 -23.21
N VAL A 209 -24.14 -9.08 -22.20
CA VAL A 209 -24.05 -9.59 -20.84
C VAL A 209 -24.89 -10.87 -20.76
N LYS A 210 -24.28 -11.98 -20.35
CA LYS A 210 -24.93 -13.28 -20.13
C LYS A 210 -25.14 -13.52 -18.64
N THR A 211 -26.25 -14.13 -18.28
CA THR A 211 -26.42 -14.72 -16.94
C THR A 211 -25.64 -16.05 -16.86
N SER A 212 -25.48 -16.59 -15.65
CA SER A 212 -24.91 -17.93 -15.44
C SER A 212 -25.68 -19.07 -16.13
N ALA A 213 -26.94 -18.84 -16.54
CA ALA A 213 -27.72 -19.78 -17.35
C ALA A 213 -27.50 -19.62 -18.87
N GLY A 214 -26.63 -18.70 -19.30
CA GLY A 214 -26.34 -18.39 -20.71
C GLY A 214 -27.38 -17.50 -21.39
N THR A 215 -28.36 -16.95 -20.65
CA THR A 215 -29.36 -16.04 -21.22
C THR A 215 -28.81 -14.63 -21.33
N THR A 216 -29.07 -13.92 -22.44
CA THR A 216 -28.66 -12.52 -22.59
C THR A 216 -29.49 -11.62 -21.67
N ALA A 217 -28.83 -10.94 -20.73
CA ALA A 217 -29.42 -9.97 -19.81
C ALA A 217 -29.37 -8.54 -20.37
N ALA A 218 -28.31 -8.19 -21.08
CA ALA A 218 -28.15 -6.89 -21.74
C ALA A 218 -27.30 -7.03 -23.02
N THR A 219 -27.43 -6.08 -23.95
CA THR A 219 -26.61 -6.03 -25.17
C THR A 219 -26.45 -4.60 -25.66
N GLY A 220 -25.37 -4.33 -26.37
CA GLY A 220 -25.12 -3.03 -26.98
C GLY A 220 -23.91 -3.04 -27.91
N ARG A 221 -23.33 -1.86 -28.11
CA ARG A 221 -22.17 -1.66 -28.97
C ARG A 221 -21.00 -1.08 -28.17
N THR A 222 -19.79 -1.54 -28.44
CA THR A 222 -18.58 -0.96 -27.83
C THR A 222 -18.30 0.42 -28.40
N VAL A 223 -17.47 1.22 -27.73
CA VAL A 223 -17.00 2.53 -28.17
C VAL A 223 -15.49 2.45 -28.42
N PRO A 224 -15.02 2.58 -29.67
CA PRO A 224 -13.61 2.58 -29.97
C PRO A 224 -12.84 3.72 -29.29
N GLN A 225 -11.72 3.39 -28.65
CA GLN A 225 -10.82 4.37 -28.01
C GLN A 225 -9.50 4.53 -28.78
N GLY A 226 -9.13 3.56 -29.61
CA GLY A 226 -7.82 3.51 -30.27
C GLY A 226 -6.77 2.85 -29.38
N GLU A 227 -5.50 3.22 -29.55
CA GLU A 227 -4.41 2.76 -28.70
C GLU A 227 -4.44 3.49 -27.35
N ASP A 228 -4.52 2.72 -26.26
CA ASP A 228 -4.36 3.24 -24.91
C ASP A 228 -2.87 3.53 -24.64
N PRO A 229 -2.50 4.78 -24.28
CA PRO A 229 -1.11 5.12 -24.09
C PRO A 229 -0.42 4.27 -23.02
N SER A 230 -1.06 4.06 -21.87
CA SER A 230 -0.41 3.40 -20.73
C SER A 230 -0.06 1.93 -20.96
N SER A 231 -0.84 1.23 -21.79
CA SER A 231 -0.68 -0.20 -22.09
C SER A 231 -0.13 -0.49 -23.48
N ARG A 232 -0.17 0.51 -24.38
CA ARG A 232 0.07 0.37 -25.82
C ARG A 232 -0.87 -0.65 -26.51
N GLN A 233 -1.97 -1.01 -25.86
CA GLN A 233 -2.98 -1.92 -26.40
C GLN A 233 -4.06 -1.11 -27.12
N ARG A 234 -4.59 -1.63 -28.23
CA ARG A 234 -5.80 -1.09 -28.84
C ARG A 234 -7.03 -1.60 -28.10
N VAL A 235 -7.94 -0.69 -27.75
CA VAL A 235 -9.08 -1.00 -26.88
C VAL A 235 -10.38 -0.34 -27.33
N HIS A 236 -11.49 -1.02 -27.04
CA HIS A 236 -12.82 -0.42 -26.97
C HIS A 236 -13.34 -0.46 -25.53
N THR A 237 -14.24 0.44 -25.19
CA THR A 237 -14.99 0.40 -23.92
C THR A 237 -16.45 -0.02 -24.16
N PHE A 238 -17.11 -0.51 -23.13
CA PHE A 238 -18.55 -0.78 -23.18
C PHE A 238 -19.19 -0.49 -21.82
N ASP A 239 -20.46 -0.08 -21.84
CA ASP A 239 -21.23 0.26 -20.66
C ASP A 239 -22.50 -0.59 -20.60
N PHE A 240 -22.78 -1.14 -19.43
CA PHE A 240 -23.98 -1.89 -19.11
C PHE A 240 -24.58 -1.43 -17.77
N GLY A 241 -24.42 -0.14 -17.44
CA GLY A 241 -24.87 0.46 -16.19
C GLY A 241 -26.37 0.30 -15.92
N ASP A 242 -27.17 0.25 -16.98
CA ASP A 242 -28.62 0.04 -16.94
C ASP A 242 -29.04 -1.35 -16.42
N LEU A 243 -28.13 -2.34 -16.44
CA LEU A 243 -28.40 -3.65 -15.87
C LEU A 243 -28.28 -3.58 -14.34
N THR A 244 -29.43 -3.64 -13.66
CA THR A 244 -29.52 -3.54 -12.19
C THR A 244 -29.95 -4.84 -11.51
N THR A 245 -30.28 -5.86 -12.30
CA THR A 245 -30.78 -7.14 -11.78
C THR A 245 -29.66 -7.87 -11.04
N ALA A 246 -29.84 -8.05 -9.73
CA ALA A 246 -28.89 -8.79 -8.92
C ALA A 246 -28.76 -10.25 -9.39
N GLY A 247 -27.55 -10.80 -9.29
CA GLY A 247 -27.24 -12.16 -9.71
C GLY A 247 -25.74 -12.43 -9.80
N ASP A 248 -25.42 -13.70 -9.98
CA ASP A 248 -24.05 -14.21 -9.93
C ASP A 248 -23.67 -14.92 -11.22
N GLY A 249 -22.36 -14.92 -11.49
CA GLY A 249 -21.79 -15.56 -12.68
C GLY A 249 -22.27 -14.90 -13.95
N TYR A 250 -22.45 -13.57 -13.92
CA TYR A 250 -22.60 -12.80 -15.15
C TYR A 250 -21.28 -12.82 -15.91
N THR A 251 -21.34 -12.87 -17.24
CA THR A 251 -20.17 -12.68 -18.10
C THR A 251 -20.51 -11.69 -19.21
N VAL A 252 -19.51 -11.06 -19.80
CA VAL A 252 -19.67 -10.26 -21.01
C VAL A 252 -19.04 -11.01 -22.19
N GLU A 253 -19.81 -11.25 -23.23
CA GLU A 253 -19.31 -11.77 -24.51
C GLU A 253 -19.10 -10.61 -25.50
N VAL A 254 -17.91 -10.54 -26.11
CA VAL A 254 -17.58 -9.61 -27.20
C VAL A 254 -16.78 -10.36 -28.26
N ASP A 255 -17.27 -10.38 -29.50
CA ASP A 255 -16.58 -11.02 -30.64
C ASP A 255 -16.14 -12.48 -30.41
N GLY A 256 -16.93 -13.25 -29.66
CA GLY A 256 -16.64 -14.65 -29.34
C GLY A 256 -15.73 -14.85 -28.12
N GLU A 257 -15.16 -13.79 -27.58
CA GLU A 257 -14.39 -13.78 -26.32
C GLU A 257 -15.33 -13.52 -25.13
N THR A 258 -15.02 -14.10 -23.96
CA THR A 258 -15.87 -14.04 -22.76
C THR A 258 -15.06 -13.53 -21.58
N SER A 259 -15.55 -12.52 -20.87
CA SER A 259 -14.92 -12.01 -19.65
C SER A 259 -14.81 -13.06 -18.54
N GLU A 260 -13.99 -12.78 -17.52
CA GLU A 260 -14.15 -13.47 -16.24
C GLU A 260 -15.58 -13.25 -15.70
N PRO A 261 -16.14 -14.22 -14.95
CA PRO A 261 -17.45 -14.08 -14.35
C PRO A 261 -17.45 -13.02 -13.25
N PHE A 262 -18.60 -12.41 -13.00
CA PHE A 262 -18.75 -11.39 -11.97
C PHE A 262 -20.16 -11.40 -11.38
N SER A 263 -20.34 -10.68 -10.27
CA SER A 263 -21.64 -10.56 -9.59
C SER A 263 -22.25 -9.15 -9.74
N ILE A 264 -23.57 -9.04 -9.60
CA ILE A 264 -24.25 -7.77 -9.37
C ILE A 264 -25.00 -7.90 -8.03
N ARG A 265 -24.54 -7.21 -6.98
CA ARG A 265 -25.09 -7.35 -5.61
C ARG A 265 -24.88 -6.09 -4.78
N GLY A 266 -25.83 -5.80 -3.89
CA GLY A 266 -25.75 -4.65 -2.98
C GLY A 266 -24.81 -4.82 -1.78
N ASN A 267 -24.32 -6.03 -1.48
CA ASN A 267 -23.36 -6.29 -0.39
C ASN A 267 -22.02 -6.78 -0.94
N LEU A 268 -21.62 -6.29 -2.11
CA LEU A 268 -20.47 -6.81 -2.85
C LEU A 268 -19.14 -6.70 -2.08
N TYR A 269 -19.00 -5.67 -1.24
CA TYR A 269 -17.74 -5.26 -0.63
C TYR A 269 -17.65 -5.54 0.88
N ASP A 270 -18.66 -6.22 1.46
CA ASP A 270 -18.73 -6.47 2.91
C ASP A 270 -17.54 -7.31 3.42
N GLY A 271 -17.19 -8.35 2.68
CA GLY A 271 -16.02 -9.18 2.90
C GLY A 271 -14.74 -8.39 2.71
N LEU A 272 -14.66 -7.59 1.63
CA LEU A 272 -13.43 -6.85 1.32
C LEU A 272 -13.10 -5.84 2.40
N ARG A 273 -14.09 -5.14 2.96
CA ARG A 273 -13.89 -4.27 4.14
C ARG A 273 -13.29 -5.05 5.30
N SER A 274 -13.88 -6.20 5.62
CA SER A 274 -13.47 -7.02 6.77
C SER A 274 -12.05 -7.57 6.60
N ASP A 275 -11.72 -8.04 5.40
CA ASP A 275 -10.44 -8.68 5.11
C ASP A 275 -9.32 -7.65 4.93
N ALA A 276 -9.59 -6.50 4.31
CA ALA A 276 -8.64 -5.38 4.25
C ALA A 276 -8.28 -4.83 5.65
N LEU A 277 -9.23 -4.82 6.60
CA LEU A 277 -8.96 -4.47 7.99
C LEU A 277 -8.24 -5.59 8.75
N ALA A 278 -8.50 -6.86 8.43
CA ALA A 278 -7.84 -7.98 9.08
C ALA A 278 -6.34 -8.07 8.74
N TYR A 279 -5.90 -7.51 7.60
CA TYR A 279 -4.49 -7.38 7.23
C TYR A 279 -3.61 -6.88 8.39
N PHE A 280 -4.06 -5.84 9.09
CA PHE A 280 -3.29 -5.21 10.16
C PHE A 280 -3.07 -6.16 11.34
N TYR A 281 -4.07 -6.96 11.70
CA TYR A 281 -3.92 -7.99 12.72
C TYR A 281 -2.84 -9.02 12.34
N HIS A 282 -2.83 -9.48 11.09
CA HIS A 282 -1.79 -10.40 10.60
C HIS A 282 -0.38 -9.80 10.70
N ASN A 283 -0.27 -8.49 10.51
CA ASN A 283 0.99 -7.74 10.55
C ASN A 283 1.40 -7.30 11.95
N ARG A 284 0.62 -7.55 13.02
CA ARG A 284 1.03 -7.20 14.39
C ARG A 284 2.34 -7.88 14.81
N SER A 285 3.32 -7.07 15.22
CA SER A 285 4.53 -7.50 15.93
C SER A 285 4.26 -7.63 17.42
N GLY A 286 5.08 -8.40 18.15
CA GLY A 286 5.02 -8.48 19.61
C GLY A 286 3.89 -9.33 20.21
N THR A 287 3.03 -9.93 19.38
CA THR A 287 1.90 -10.76 19.82
C THR A 287 1.76 -12.02 18.96
N PRO A 288 1.30 -13.17 19.51
CA PRO A 288 0.90 -14.28 18.66
C PRO A 288 -0.25 -13.87 17.74
N ILE A 289 -0.26 -14.43 16.54
CA ILE A 289 -1.42 -14.37 15.64
C ILE A 289 -2.20 -15.66 15.85
N GLU A 290 -3.42 -15.53 16.36
CA GLU A 290 -4.17 -16.63 16.95
C GLU A 290 -4.99 -17.40 15.90
N ALA A 291 -4.91 -18.73 15.97
CA ALA A 291 -5.53 -19.61 14.97
C ALA A 291 -7.06 -19.58 14.99
N ASP A 292 -7.68 -19.22 16.10
CA ASP A 292 -9.14 -19.04 16.22
C ASP A 292 -9.64 -17.76 15.53
N LEU A 293 -8.77 -16.76 15.34
CA LEU A 293 -9.09 -15.52 14.63
C LEU A 293 -8.79 -15.61 13.13
N VAL A 294 -7.65 -16.22 12.74
CA VAL A 294 -7.17 -16.20 11.35
C VAL A 294 -7.04 -17.58 10.69
N GLY A 295 -7.28 -18.66 11.43
CA GLY A 295 -7.04 -20.03 10.99
C GLY A 295 -5.59 -20.49 11.12
N GLU A 296 -5.41 -21.80 11.31
CA GLU A 296 -4.09 -22.45 11.52
C GLU A 296 -3.05 -22.12 10.44
N LYS A 297 -3.49 -21.95 9.19
CA LYS A 297 -2.65 -21.63 8.04
C LYS A 297 -1.90 -20.29 8.21
N TYR A 298 -2.53 -19.32 8.88
CA TYR A 298 -2.00 -17.96 9.05
C TYR A 298 -1.53 -17.67 10.48
N ALA A 299 -1.85 -18.55 11.42
CA ALA A 299 -1.40 -18.44 12.80
C ALA A 299 0.13 -18.51 12.90
N ARG A 300 0.69 -17.73 13.82
CA ARG A 300 2.14 -17.74 14.10
C ARG A 300 2.44 -17.34 15.54
N PRO A 301 3.56 -17.83 16.12
CA PRO A 301 4.08 -17.28 17.36
C PRO A 301 4.34 -15.77 17.28
N ALA A 302 4.45 -15.14 18.45
CA ALA A 302 4.84 -13.74 18.56
C ALA A 302 6.25 -13.54 17.97
N GLY A 303 6.35 -12.62 17.02
CA GLY A 303 7.64 -12.16 16.49
C GLY A 303 8.18 -11.00 17.32
N HIS A 304 9.50 -10.93 17.41
CA HIS A 304 10.23 -9.80 18.00
C HIS A 304 9.82 -9.48 19.45
N VAL A 305 9.82 -10.52 20.30
CA VAL A 305 9.53 -10.44 21.75
C VAL A 305 10.75 -10.70 22.64
N GLY A 306 11.97 -10.56 22.11
CA GLY A 306 13.22 -10.77 22.86
C GLY A 306 13.53 -12.23 23.19
N VAL A 307 12.87 -13.17 22.52
CA VAL A 307 13.10 -14.62 22.65
C VAL A 307 13.93 -15.09 21.47
N ALA A 308 15.05 -15.77 21.75
CA ALA A 308 15.95 -16.28 20.70
C ALA A 308 15.18 -17.14 19.68
N PRO A 309 15.42 -16.95 18.37
CA PRO A 309 16.54 -16.21 17.77
C PRO A 309 16.38 -14.68 17.71
N ASN A 310 15.19 -14.12 17.98
CA ASN A 310 14.99 -12.66 17.92
C ASN A 310 15.89 -11.91 18.92
N LYS A 311 16.39 -10.75 18.49
CA LYS A 311 17.23 -9.84 19.30
C LYS A 311 16.58 -8.48 19.57
N GLY A 312 15.25 -8.44 19.49
CA GLY A 312 14.38 -7.30 19.76
C GLY A 312 12.94 -7.80 19.93
N ASP A 313 11.96 -6.96 20.24
CA ASP A 313 12.01 -5.49 20.31
C ASP A 313 11.83 -4.94 21.73
N THR A 314 11.97 -5.79 22.75
CA THR A 314 11.77 -5.42 24.16
C THR A 314 12.92 -4.62 24.77
N ASP A 315 14.07 -4.57 24.09
CA ASP A 315 15.29 -3.87 24.52
C ASP A 315 16.20 -3.62 23.30
N VAL A 316 15.85 -2.62 22.48
CA VAL A 316 16.50 -2.36 21.18
C VAL A 316 17.56 -1.27 21.33
N PRO A 317 18.83 -1.52 20.95
CA PRO A 317 19.85 -0.48 20.85
C PRO A 317 19.59 0.48 19.71
N CYS A 318 20.07 1.71 19.86
CA CYS A 318 20.37 2.54 18.69
C CYS A 318 21.44 1.91 17.80
N GLN A 319 21.32 2.17 16.49
CA GLN A 319 22.40 1.94 15.54
C GLN A 319 23.70 2.60 16.06
N PRO A 320 24.88 1.98 15.86
CA PRO A 320 26.13 2.51 16.36
C PRO A 320 26.36 3.98 15.99
N GLY A 321 26.56 4.83 17.01
CA GLY A 321 26.82 6.26 16.83
C GLY A 321 25.59 7.17 16.85
N VAL A 322 24.38 6.61 16.91
CA VAL A 322 23.12 7.38 16.94
C VAL A 322 22.75 7.81 18.35
N CYS A 323 22.75 6.88 19.32
CA CYS A 323 22.50 7.15 20.74
C CYS A 323 23.12 6.05 21.63
N ASP A 324 23.16 6.25 22.95
CA ASP A 324 23.68 5.29 23.93
C ASP A 324 22.61 4.64 24.83
N TYR A 325 21.33 4.93 24.59
CA TYR A 325 20.20 4.30 25.27
C TYR A 325 19.58 3.15 24.44
N ARG A 326 18.63 2.47 25.07
CA ARG A 326 17.87 1.34 24.50
C ARG A 326 16.40 1.54 24.81
N LEU A 327 15.52 1.13 23.91
CA LEU A 327 14.06 1.27 24.07
C LEU A 327 13.36 -0.08 23.94
N ASP A 328 12.30 -0.27 24.74
CA ASP A 328 11.25 -1.23 24.43
C ASP A 328 10.34 -0.60 23.39
N VAL A 329 10.41 -1.10 22.16
CA VAL A 329 9.59 -0.69 21.02
C VAL A 329 8.77 -1.87 20.48
N SER A 330 8.45 -2.84 21.34
CA SER A 330 7.55 -3.97 21.03
C SER A 330 6.14 -3.52 20.64
N GLY A 331 5.41 -4.35 19.89
CA GLY A 331 4.12 -3.99 19.29
C GLY A 331 4.27 -3.30 17.93
N GLY A 332 3.20 -2.64 17.49
CA GLY A 332 3.09 -2.06 16.15
C GLY A 332 2.95 -3.10 15.05
N TRP A 333 2.88 -2.64 13.81
CA TRP A 333 2.80 -3.49 12.63
C TRP A 333 4.16 -3.67 11.97
N TYR A 334 4.41 -4.86 11.45
CA TYR A 334 5.40 -5.04 10.38
C TYR A 334 4.89 -4.30 9.14
N ASP A 335 5.77 -3.50 8.57
CA ASP A 335 5.39 -2.51 7.57
C ASP A 335 4.94 -3.13 6.26
N ALA A 336 5.76 -4.05 5.75
CA ALA A 336 5.59 -4.56 4.41
C ALA A 336 5.80 -6.08 4.35
N GLY A 337 6.45 -6.55 3.28
CA GLY A 337 6.93 -7.92 3.19
C GLY A 337 8.07 -8.22 4.18
N ASP A 338 8.62 -7.20 4.84
CA ASP A 338 9.69 -7.27 5.83
C ASP A 338 9.21 -7.20 7.28
N HIS A 339 10.16 -7.23 8.22
CA HIS A 339 9.85 -7.16 9.65
C HIS A 339 10.23 -5.81 10.27
N GLY A 340 10.61 -4.80 9.48
CA GLY A 340 10.82 -3.44 9.93
C GLY A 340 9.52 -2.75 10.32
N LYS A 341 9.66 -1.68 11.13
CA LYS A 341 8.57 -0.84 11.60
C LYS A 341 9.00 0.63 11.50
N TYR A 342 8.22 1.45 10.82
CA TYR A 342 8.64 2.78 10.36
C TYR A 342 7.63 3.84 10.81
N VAL A 343 8.09 4.90 11.47
CA VAL A 343 7.17 5.90 12.04
C VAL A 343 6.51 6.75 10.95
N VAL A 344 7.22 7.05 9.86
CA VAL A 344 6.64 7.79 8.72
C VAL A 344 5.54 6.97 8.06
N ASN A 345 5.85 5.75 7.63
CA ASN A 345 4.86 4.92 6.92
C ASN A 345 3.73 4.41 7.83
N GLY A 346 4.05 4.08 9.09
CA GLY A 346 3.06 3.75 10.11
C GLY A 346 2.15 4.93 10.46
N GLY A 347 2.68 6.16 10.44
CA GLY A 347 1.96 7.39 10.73
C GLY A 347 0.80 7.66 9.77
N ILE A 348 1.05 7.65 8.46
CA ILE A 348 -0.02 7.77 7.45
C ILE A 348 -1.02 6.61 7.56
N SER A 349 -0.52 5.38 7.74
CA SER A 349 -1.35 4.17 7.76
C SER A 349 -2.36 4.19 8.92
N VAL A 350 -1.89 4.48 10.14
CA VAL A 350 -2.75 4.54 11.31
C VAL A 350 -3.73 5.72 11.24
N ALA A 351 -3.30 6.84 10.66
CA ALA A 351 -4.17 7.99 10.46
C ALA A 351 -5.31 7.69 9.49
N GLN A 352 -5.06 6.95 8.41
CA GLN A 352 -6.09 6.55 7.46
C GLN A 352 -7.04 5.49 8.03
N LEU A 353 -6.54 4.54 8.83
CA LEU A 353 -7.40 3.62 9.58
C LEU A 353 -8.31 4.36 10.57
N MET A 354 -7.75 5.29 11.35
CA MET A 354 -8.53 6.16 12.23
C MET A 354 -9.52 7.02 11.44
N SER A 355 -9.15 7.49 10.25
CA SER A 355 -10.02 8.27 9.37
C SER A 355 -11.19 7.44 8.83
N THR A 356 -11.02 6.12 8.64
CA THR A 356 -12.12 5.21 8.27
C THR A 356 -13.19 5.19 9.36
N TYR A 357 -12.80 5.10 10.63
CA TYR A 357 -13.73 5.25 11.75
C TYR A 357 -14.27 6.67 11.89
N GLU A 358 -13.42 7.69 11.79
CA GLU A 358 -13.80 9.10 11.96
C GLU A 358 -14.81 9.55 10.90
N ARG A 359 -14.70 9.03 9.67
CA ARG A 359 -15.71 9.22 8.63
C ARG A 359 -17.10 8.78 9.10
N THR A 360 -17.22 7.71 9.88
CA THR A 360 -18.52 7.30 10.44
C THR A 360 -19.12 8.35 11.35
N LEU A 361 -18.32 9.25 11.92
CA LEU A 361 -18.79 10.34 12.80
C LEU A 361 -19.21 11.58 12.01
N THR A 362 -18.65 11.79 10.82
CA THR A 362 -18.76 13.04 10.05
C THR A 362 -19.60 12.90 8.79
N ALA A 363 -19.53 11.78 8.07
CA ALA A 363 -20.25 11.54 6.83
C ALA A 363 -21.70 11.10 7.09
N PRO A 364 -22.68 11.60 6.32
CA PRO A 364 -24.10 11.30 6.55
C PRO A 364 -24.49 9.85 6.22
N ASN A 365 -23.73 9.19 5.33
CA ASN A 365 -24.06 7.87 4.78
C ASN A 365 -23.15 6.75 5.29
N ALA A 366 -22.25 7.05 6.23
CA ALA A 366 -21.29 6.06 6.71
C ALA A 366 -21.88 5.18 7.83
N GLU A 367 -21.71 3.85 7.71
CA GLU A 367 -22.32 2.88 8.63
C GLU A 367 -21.42 2.60 9.85
N SER A 368 -21.69 3.28 10.97
CA SER A 368 -20.89 3.11 12.19
C SER A 368 -21.01 1.73 12.86
N ALA A 369 -22.06 0.97 12.57
CA ALA A 369 -22.31 -0.32 13.25
C ALA A 369 -21.29 -1.38 12.85
N GLU A 370 -20.88 -1.42 11.58
CA GLU A 370 -19.98 -2.46 11.04
C GLU A 370 -18.50 -2.21 11.33
N LEU A 371 -18.17 -1.05 11.91
CA LEU A 371 -16.84 -0.72 12.43
C LEU A 371 -16.80 -0.64 13.96
N GLY A 372 -17.88 -1.07 14.64
CA GLY A 372 -17.99 -1.05 16.10
C GLY A 372 -17.25 -2.21 16.79
N ASP A 373 -17.45 -2.30 18.11
CA ASP A 373 -16.94 -3.39 18.95
C ASP A 373 -17.51 -4.74 18.50
N GLY A 374 -16.67 -5.77 18.41
CA GLY A 374 -17.07 -7.13 18.04
C GLY A 374 -17.18 -7.42 16.55
N LYS A 375 -16.70 -6.51 15.69
CA LYS A 375 -16.86 -6.56 14.23
C LYS A 375 -15.63 -7.04 13.48
N LEU A 376 -14.43 -6.88 14.03
CA LEU A 376 -13.18 -7.37 13.44
C LEU A 376 -12.70 -8.64 14.15
N ARG A 377 -11.82 -9.37 13.45
CA ARG A 377 -11.20 -10.60 13.94
C ARG A 377 -9.95 -10.28 14.75
N VAL A 378 -10.12 -9.52 15.83
CA VAL A 378 -9.05 -9.09 16.72
C VAL A 378 -9.28 -9.61 18.15
N PRO A 379 -8.24 -9.78 18.98
CA PRO A 379 -8.40 -10.21 20.37
C PRO A 379 -9.25 -9.25 21.22
N GLU A 380 -9.28 -7.96 20.85
CA GLU A 380 -9.92 -6.90 21.61
C GLU A 380 -11.46 -6.78 21.44
N ARG A 381 -12.06 -7.61 20.58
CA ARG A 381 -13.45 -7.58 20.06
C ARG A 381 -14.63 -7.68 21.05
N ASP A 382 -14.41 -7.44 22.34
CA ASP A 382 -15.46 -7.40 23.38
C ASP A 382 -15.00 -6.49 24.55
N ASN A 383 -14.36 -5.37 24.23
CA ASN A 383 -13.77 -4.47 25.24
C ASN A 383 -14.51 -3.12 25.37
N GLY A 384 -15.58 -2.90 24.58
CA GLY A 384 -16.35 -1.65 24.54
C GLY A 384 -15.74 -0.54 23.67
N VAL A 385 -14.68 -0.82 22.92
CA VAL A 385 -14.01 0.07 21.97
C VAL A 385 -14.31 -0.43 20.55
N PRO A 386 -14.53 0.45 19.57
CA PRO A 386 -14.62 0.03 18.17
C PRO A 386 -13.36 -0.74 17.75
N ASP A 387 -13.48 -1.97 17.25
CA ASP A 387 -12.34 -2.86 16.99
C ASP A 387 -11.29 -2.23 16.03
N ILE A 388 -11.74 -1.40 15.09
CA ILE A 388 -10.83 -0.65 14.20
C ILE A 388 -9.93 0.33 14.97
N LEU A 389 -10.43 0.90 16.07
CA LEU A 389 -9.63 1.68 16.98
C LEU A 389 -8.73 0.78 17.84
N ASP A 390 -9.14 -0.42 18.23
CA ASP A 390 -8.19 -1.33 18.89
C ASP A 390 -7.00 -1.69 17.99
N GLU A 391 -7.27 -1.94 16.70
CA GLU A 391 -6.21 -2.17 15.73
C GLU A 391 -5.32 -0.92 15.59
N ALA A 392 -5.90 0.28 15.41
CA ALA A 392 -5.14 1.52 15.34
C ALA A 392 -4.33 1.81 16.62
N ARG A 393 -4.83 1.41 17.80
CA ARG A 393 -4.14 1.57 19.08
C ARG A 393 -2.84 0.78 19.10
N TRP A 394 -2.82 -0.40 18.46
CA TRP A 394 -1.65 -1.26 18.39
C TRP A 394 -0.45 -0.54 17.78
N GLU A 395 -0.69 0.21 16.69
CA GLU A 395 0.34 1.04 16.06
C GLU A 395 0.62 2.32 16.85
N MET A 396 -0.40 3.00 17.36
CA MET A 396 -0.18 4.21 18.17
C MET A 396 0.69 3.95 19.42
N ASP A 397 0.54 2.79 20.07
CA ASP A 397 1.41 2.41 21.18
C ASP A 397 2.87 2.24 20.74
N PHE A 398 3.13 1.72 19.53
CA PHE A 398 4.47 1.67 18.94
C PHE A 398 5.00 3.07 18.59
N LEU A 399 4.23 3.91 17.88
CA LEU A 399 4.68 5.25 17.49
C LEU A 399 5.04 6.11 18.72
N ILE A 400 4.29 6.00 19.81
CA ILE A 400 4.61 6.69 21.07
C ILE A 400 5.89 6.15 21.71
N LYS A 401 6.16 4.84 21.65
CA LYS A 401 7.41 4.24 22.16
C LYS A 401 8.64 4.69 21.36
N MET A 402 8.47 5.10 20.11
CA MET A 402 9.55 5.63 19.25
C MET A 402 9.95 7.08 19.60
N GLN A 403 9.22 7.76 20.48
CA GLN A 403 9.57 9.12 20.92
C GLN A 403 10.81 9.11 21.82
N VAL A 404 11.82 9.90 21.44
CA VAL A 404 13.07 10.06 22.16
C VAL A 404 12.79 10.53 23.60
N PRO A 405 13.29 9.81 24.63
CA PRO A 405 12.99 10.10 26.03
C PRO A 405 13.41 11.50 26.50
N ALA A 406 12.71 12.00 27.51
CA ALA A 406 13.10 13.25 28.17
C ALA A 406 14.48 13.13 28.82
N GLY A 407 15.34 14.14 28.59
CA GLY A 407 16.71 14.16 29.10
C GLY A 407 17.76 13.69 28.09
N GLU A 408 17.34 13.02 27.01
CA GLU A 408 18.22 12.60 25.92
C GLU A 408 18.41 13.71 24.86
N PRO A 409 19.50 13.66 24.06
CA PRO A 409 19.63 14.50 22.87
C PRO A 409 18.42 14.29 21.94
N LEU A 410 17.87 15.38 21.40
CA LEU A 410 16.66 15.37 20.56
C LEU A 410 15.37 14.91 21.29
N ALA A 411 15.31 15.00 22.62
CA ALA A 411 14.11 14.69 23.40
C ALA A 411 12.81 15.21 22.78
N GLY A 412 11.84 14.31 22.60
CA GLY A 412 10.55 14.60 21.99
C GLY A 412 10.48 14.38 20.47
N MET A 413 11.60 14.32 19.76
CA MET A 413 11.65 13.81 18.38
C MET A 413 11.27 12.31 18.36
N ALA A 414 10.89 11.77 17.21
CA ALA A 414 10.65 10.33 17.04
C ALA A 414 11.76 9.69 16.22
N HIS A 415 12.28 8.54 16.67
CA HIS A 415 13.12 7.66 15.85
C HIS A 415 12.42 7.38 14.52
N HIS A 416 13.16 7.48 13.41
CA HIS A 416 12.53 7.38 12.10
C HIS A 416 11.91 5.99 11.84
N LYS A 417 12.62 4.96 12.31
CA LYS A 417 12.29 3.56 12.09
C LYS A 417 13.09 2.65 13.01
N MET A 418 12.71 1.38 13.04
CA MET A 418 13.50 0.32 13.63
C MET A 418 13.34 -0.97 12.84
N HIS A 419 14.46 -1.62 12.53
CA HIS A 419 14.47 -2.82 11.71
C HIS A 419 15.73 -3.65 11.95
N ASP A 420 15.91 -4.67 11.13
CA ASP A 420 17.08 -5.54 11.14
C ASP A 420 18.33 -4.79 10.70
N ALA A 421 19.48 -5.15 11.25
CA ALA A 421 20.76 -4.60 10.83
C ALA A 421 21.12 -4.99 9.37
N GLN A 422 20.52 -6.07 8.84
CA GLN A 422 20.71 -6.57 7.47
C GLN A 422 19.42 -7.22 6.97
N TRP A 423 19.20 -7.17 5.66
CA TRP A 423 18.02 -7.78 5.05
C TRP A 423 18.00 -9.29 5.26
N THR A 424 16.86 -9.82 5.71
CA THR A 424 16.58 -11.26 5.73
C THR A 424 16.01 -11.71 4.38
N GLY A 425 16.32 -12.95 3.98
CA GLY A 425 15.78 -13.57 2.76
C GLY A 425 14.39 -14.18 2.95
N LEU A 426 13.77 -14.57 1.83
CA LEU A 426 12.51 -15.31 1.80
C LEU A 426 12.77 -16.84 1.79
N PRO A 427 11.96 -17.66 2.47
CA PRO A 427 10.95 -17.28 3.46
C PRO A 427 11.55 -17.00 4.86
N MET A 428 10.85 -16.20 5.66
CA MET A 428 11.20 -15.94 7.07
C MET A 428 9.94 -15.72 7.90
N LYS A 429 9.72 -16.49 8.97
CA LYS A 429 8.66 -16.17 9.94
C LYS A 429 9.20 -15.16 10.96
N PRO A 430 8.39 -14.20 11.45
CA PRO A 430 8.86 -13.16 12.38
C PRO A 430 9.58 -13.67 13.63
N HIS A 431 9.10 -14.77 14.23
CA HIS A 431 9.72 -15.36 15.44
C HIS A 431 11.03 -16.12 15.17
N LEU A 432 11.40 -16.31 13.90
CA LEU A 432 12.64 -16.98 13.49
C LEU A 432 13.73 -16.00 13.04
N ASP A 433 13.41 -14.70 13.01
CA ASP A 433 14.34 -13.67 12.61
C ASP A 433 15.56 -13.58 13.55
N PRO A 434 16.80 -13.83 13.07
CA PRO A 434 17.99 -13.83 13.90
C PRO A 434 18.72 -12.48 13.95
N GLN A 435 18.25 -11.48 13.19
CA GLN A 435 18.97 -10.23 13.01
C GLN A 435 18.98 -9.38 14.29
N GLN A 436 20.03 -8.57 14.44
CA GLN A 436 20.03 -7.52 15.44
C GLN A 436 19.01 -6.47 15.01
N ARG A 437 18.17 -6.06 15.96
CA ARG A 437 17.22 -4.98 15.76
C ARG A 437 17.85 -3.66 16.20
N GLU A 438 17.69 -2.59 15.43
CA GLU A 438 18.33 -1.30 15.69
C GLU A 438 17.33 -0.15 15.57
N LEU A 439 17.42 0.84 16.48
CA LEU A 439 16.74 2.13 16.34
C LEU A 439 17.58 3.03 15.43
N HIS A 440 16.96 3.55 14.38
CA HIS A 440 17.59 4.48 13.45
C HIS A 440 17.46 5.93 13.94
N PRO A 441 18.27 6.87 13.43
CA PRO A 441 18.21 8.28 13.84
C PRO A 441 16.78 8.85 13.81
N PRO A 442 16.44 9.76 14.75
CA PRO A 442 15.21 10.53 14.65
C PRO A 442 15.15 11.37 13.38
N SER A 443 13.94 11.61 12.85
CA SER A 443 13.74 12.56 11.76
C SER A 443 12.56 13.49 12.03
N THR A 444 12.56 14.66 11.39
CA THR A 444 11.48 15.65 11.48
C THR A 444 10.18 15.06 10.93
N ALA A 445 10.22 14.39 9.77
CA ALA A 445 9.06 13.74 9.17
C ALA A 445 8.41 12.72 10.12
N ALA A 446 9.22 11.84 10.73
CA ALA A 446 8.73 10.86 11.71
C ALA A 446 8.12 11.54 12.95
N THR A 447 8.76 12.60 13.42
CA THR A 447 8.27 13.38 14.57
C THR A 447 6.93 14.04 14.27
N LEU A 448 6.75 14.58 13.07
CA LEU A 448 5.49 15.21 12.67
C LEU A 448 4.39 14.20 12.35
N ASN A 449 4.73 13.03 11.78
CA ASN A 449 3.82 11.89 11.65
C ASN A 449 3.29 11.44 13.02
N LEU A 450 4.16 11.31 14.04
CA LEU A 450 3.74 11.06 15.42
C LEU A 450 2.86 12.21 15.95
N ALA A 451 3.21 13.47 15.69
CA ALA A 451 2.42 14.60 16.14
C ALA A 451 0.99 14.59 15.57
N ALA A 452 0.85 14.34 14.27
CA ALA A 452 -0.41 14.33 13.56
C ALA A 452 -1.30 13.15 14.00
N SER A 453 -0.78 11.93 13.90
CA SER A 453 -1.51 10.70 14.27
C SER A 453 -1.88 10.69 15.77
N ALA A 454 -1.00 11.15 16.67
CA ALA A 454 -1.31 11.20 18.09
C ALA A 454 -2.33 12.30 18.44
N ALA A 455 -2.41 13.40 17.69
CA ALA A 455 -3.49 14.37 17.86
C ALA A 455 -4.85 13.76 17.43
N GLN A 456 -4.90 13.04 16.30
CA GLN A 456 -6.09 12.28 15.90
C GLN A 456 -6.49 11.21 16.92
N CYS A 457 -5.54 10.42 17.40
CA CYS A 457 -5.75 9.49 18.51
C CYS A 457 -6.40 10.19 19.72
N ALA A 458 -5.87 11.35 20.14
CA ALA A 458 -6.37 12.02 21.33
C ALA A 458 -7.88 12.33 21.27
N ARG A 459 -8.39 12.80 20.12
CA ARG A 459 -9.83 13.10 19.99
C ARG A 459 -10.70 11.86 19.83
N LEU A 460 -10.23 10.84 19.10
CA LEU A 460 -11.03 9.65 18.80
C LEU A 460 -11.16 8.70 20.00
N TYR A 461 -10.14 8.65 20.87
CA TYR A 461 -10.16 7.77 22.04
C TYR A 461 -10.73 8.45 23.29
N ALA A 462 -10.91 9.77 23.30
CA ALA A 462 -11.47 10.49 24.45
C ALA A 462 -12.80 9.92 24.99
N PRO A 463 -13.73 9.40 24.16
CA PRO A 463 -14.96 8.77 24.64
C PRO A 463 -14.76 7.38 25.28
N PHE A 464 -13.66 6.69 24.97
CA PHE A 464 -13.45 5.27 25.29
C PHE A 464 -12.35 5.06 26.35
N ASP A 465 -11.23 5.77 26.21
CA ASP A 465 -10.07 5.70 27.11
C ASP A 465 -9.45 7.10 27.27
N ALA A 466 -9.96 7.86 28.23
CA ALA A 466 -9.49 9.23 28.49
C ALA A 466 -8.02 9.30 28.92
N ALA A 467 -7.49 8.24 29.53
CA ALA A 467 -6.08 8.20 29.96
C ALA A 467 -5.16 8.02 28.76
N PHE A 468 -5.52 7.10 27.85
CA PHE A 468 -4.81 6.91 26.59
C PHE A 468 -4.91 8.14 25.69
N ALA A 469 -6.11 8.72 25.54
CA ALA A 469 -6.31 9.98 24.82
C ALA A 469 -5.40 11.11 25.35
N SER A 470 -5.28 11.24 26.67
CA SER A 470 -4.38 12.21 27.30
C SER A 470 -2.89 11.92 27.04
N ARG A 471 -2.52 10.64 26.93
CA ARG A 471 -1.15 10.22 26.57
C ARG A 471 -0.85 10.55 25.11
N CYS A 472 -1.78 10.26 24.20
CA CYS A 472 -1.70 10.63 22.79
C CYS A 472 -1.53 12.16 22.63
N LEU A 473 -2.36 12.98 23.29
CA LEU A 473 -2.25 14.43 23.18
C LEU A 473 -0.90 14.97 23.68
N ARG A 474 -0.38 14.44 24.80
CA ARG A 474 0.94 14.83 25.31
C ARG A 474 2.04 14.46 24.32
N ALA A 475 2.03 13.25 23.78
CA ALA A 475 3.00 12.81 22.78
C ALA A 475 2.96 13.74 21.55
N ALA A 476 1.76 14.11 21.10
CA ALA A 476 1.55 15.00 19.97
C ALA A 476 2.14 16.40 20.18
N GLU A 477 1.83 17.03 21.31
CA GLU A 477 2.32 18.38 21.63
C GLU A 477 3.84 18.39 21.88
N THR A 478 4.39 17.33 22.49
CA THR A 478 5.83 17.16 22.67
C THR A 478 6.54 16.98 21.33
N ALA A 479 6.02 16.15 20.43
CA ALA A 479 6.58 15.92 19.11
C ALA A 479 6.56 17.20 18.26
N TRP A 480 5.44 17.91 18.23
CA TRP A 480 5.34 19.21 17.57
C TRP A 480 6.36 20.23 18.10
N ALA A 481 6.52 20.31 19.43
CA ALA A 481 7.48 21.24 20.03
C ALA A 481 8.93 20.88 19.69
N ALA A 482 9.26 19.59 19.57
CA ALA A 482 10.58 19.10 19.18
C ALA A 482 10.86 19.34 17.68
N ALA A 483 9.91 19.01 16.79
CA ALA A 483 10.03 19.24 15.36
C ALA A 483 10.28 20.71 15.01
N LYS A 484 9.63 21.66 15.70
CA LYS A 484 9.91 23.09 15.51
C LYS A 484 11.32 23.52 15.94
N GLN A 485 11.95 22.80 16.86
CA GLN A 485 13.33 23.07 17.29
C GLN A 485 14.35 22.41 16.35
N HIS A 486 13.94 21.35 15.66
CA HIS A 486 14.76 20.53 14.77
C HIS A 486 14.06 20.32 13.43
N PRO A 487 13.76 21.40 12.66
CA PRO A 487 12.96 21.27 11.45
C PRO A 487 13.69 20.60 10.29
N ASP A 488 15.01 20.46 10.36
CA ASP A 488 15.91 20.06 9.28
C ASP A 488 16.66 18.74 9.55
N VAL A 489 16.20 17.93 10.50
CA VAL A 489 16.73 16.58 10.74
C VAL A 489 16.04 15.60 9.78
N LEU A 490 16.62 15.43 8.60
CA LEU A 490 16.06 14.61 7.52
C LEU A 490 16.64 13.19 7.56
N ALA A 491 15.84 12.20 7.15
CA ALA A 491 16.30 10.82 7.06
C ALA A 491 17.25 10.64 5.85
N ASP A 492 18.35 9.91 6.04
CA ASP A 492 19.33 9.68 4.98
C ASP A 492 18.78 8.68 3.95
N PRO A 493 18.69 9.02 2.65
CA PRO A 493 18.27 8.10 1.61
C PRO A 493 19.16 6.85 1.48
N ASN A 494 20.39 6.89 1.99
CA ASN A 494 21.32 5.75 1.95
C ASN A 494 21.19 4.81 3.15
N ASP A 495 20.39 5.16 4.16
CA ASP A 495 20.12 4.32 5.31
C ASP A 495 19.06 3.25 4.97
N GLY A 496 19.30 2.45 3.92
CA GLY A 496 18.35 1.45 3.38
C GLY A 496 18.76 -0.01 3.62
N THR A 497 19.76 -0.26 4.47
CA THR A 497 20.26 -1.61 4.71
C THR A 497 19.45 -2.29 5.81
N GLY A 498 18.80 -3.41 5.49
CA GLY A 498 17.98 -4.17 6.44
C GLY A 498 16.57 -3.60 6.68
N GLY A 499 16.22 -2.52 5.99
CA GLY A 499 14.89 -1.92 6.02
C GLY A 499 14.78 -0.74 5.05
N GLY A 500 13.56 -0.43 4.60
CA GLY A 500 13.29 0.66 3.67
C GLY A 500 13.77 2.03 4.20
N ALA A 501 14.26 2.88 3.30
CA ALA A 501 14.81 4.19 3.68
C ALA A 501 13.73 5.13 4.23
N TYR A 502 12.57 5.23 3.55
CA TYR A 502 11.49 6.19 3.80
C TYR A 502 11.98 7.64 3.97
N SER A 503 13.03 7.99 3.24
CA SER A 503 13.64 9.31 3.28
C SER A 503 12.77 10.34 2.57
N ASP A 504 12.62 11.50 3.20
CA ASP A 504 12.01 12.69 2.62
C ASP A 504 12.94 13.90 2.85
N ASN A 505 13.01 14.77 1.84
CA ASN A 505 13.82 15.97 1.86
C ASN A 505 12.99 17.27 1.95
N ASP A 506 11.67 17.17 1.89
CA ASP A 506 10.73 18.21 2.27
C ASP A 506 9.96 17.72 3.51
N VAL A 507 9.60 18.62 4.41
CA VAL A 507 8.75 18.29 5.57
C VAL A 507 7.66 19.35 5.80
N SER A 508 7.48 20.22 4.81
CA SER A 508 6.53 21.33 4.88
C SER A 508 5.08 20.83 4.92
N ASP A 509 4.82 19.72 4.27
CA ASP A 509 3.54 19.03 4.24
C ASP A 509 3.25 18.28 5.55
N GLU A 510 4.22 17.62 6.19
CA GLU A 510 3.97 17.06 7.54
C GLU A 510 3.77 18.16 8.58
N PHE A 511 4.45 19.30 8.46
CA PHE A 511 4.18 20.44 9.33
C PHE A 511 2.75 20.94 9.17
N TYR A 512 2.26 21.02 7.92
CA TYR A 512 0.88 21.39 7.64
C TYR A 512 -0.11 20.37 8.19
N TRP A 513 0.11 19.08 7.96
CA TRP A 513 -0.74 18.00 8.45
C TRP A 513 -0.77 17.95 9.98
N ALA A 514 0.37 17.96 10.66
CA ALA A 514 0.43 17.96 12.12
C ALA A 514 -0.26 19.18 12.73
N ALA A 515 -0.10 20.37 12.12
CA ALA A 515 -0.80 21.57 12.55
C ALA A 515 -2.33 21.44 12.38
N ALA A 516 -2.80 20.85 11.28
CA ALA A 516 -4.21 20.61 11.02
C ALA A 516 -4.83 19.67 12.06
N GLU A 517 -4.15 18.56 12.38
CA GLU A 517 -4.62 17.60 13.39
C GLU A 517 -4.62 18.19 14.80
N LEU A 518 -3.55 18.89 15.19
CA LEU A 518 -3.45 19.55 16.49
C LEU A 518 -4.47 20.68 16.63
N PHE A 519 -4.72 21.46 15.57
CA PHE A 519 -5.74 22.49 15.57
C PHE A 519 -7.14 21.88 15.73
N THR A 520 -7.47 20.87 14.93
CA THR A 520 -8.77 20.18 14.97
C THR A 520 -9.03 19.56 16.35
N THR A 521 -7.99 19.00 16.96
CA THR A 521 -8.08 18.33 18.27
C THR A 521 -8.17 19.32 19.44
N THR A 522 -7.41 20.40 19.41
CA THR A 522 -7.24 21.29 20.58
C THR A 522 -7.96 22.62 20.49
N GLY A 523 -8.32 23.07 19.28
CA GLY A 523 -8.87 24.41 19.01
C GLY A 523 -7.89 25.56 19.27
N LYS A 524 -6.61 25.30 19.58
CA LYS A 524 -5.64 26.36 19.92
C LYS A 524 -5.27 27.17 18.67
N ASP A 525 -5.37 28.50 18.78
CA ASP A 525 -5.12 29.42 17.67
C ASP A 525 -3.67 29.38 17.17
N THR A 526 -2.70 28.94 17.98
CA THR A 526 -1.31 28.76 17.53
C THR A 526 -1.17 27.73 16.41
N TYR A 527 -1.94 26.63 16.46
CA TYR A 527 -1.95 25.62 15.40
C TYR A 527 -2.77 26.09 14.21
N ARG A 528 -3.89 26.78 14.46
CA ARG A 528 -4.67 27.45 13.42
C ARG A 528 -3.81 28.40 12.59
N GLN A 529 -3.00 29.23 13.24
CA GLN A 529 -2.08 30.15 12.58
C GLN A 529 -1.05 29.38 11.76
N ALA A 530 -0.48 28.29 12.29
CA ALA A 530 0.47 27.45 11.55
C ALA A 530 -0.14 26.86 10.27
N VAL A 531 -1.39 26.38 10.32
CA VAL A 531 -2.16 25.96 9.14
C VAL A 531 -2.31 27.12 8.16
N LEU A 532 -2.90 28.23 8.60
CA LEU A 532 -3.29 29.34 7.73
C LEU A 532 -2.09 30.11 7.15
N SER A 533 -0.92 30.06 7.80
CA SER A 533 0.31 30.69 7.31
C SER A 533 1.16 29.77 6.44
N SER A 534 0.81 28.48 6.36
CA SER A 534 1.53 27.53 5.51
C SER A 534 1.39 27.94 4.04
N PRO A 535 2.46 27.87 3.23
CA PRO A 535 2.37 28.09 1.79
C PRO A 535 1.47 27.06 1.09
N LEU A 536 1.24 25.90 1.70
CA LEU A 536 0.39 24.83 1.16
C LEU A 536 -1.10 25.07 1.40
N HIS A 537 -1.47 26.03 2.27
CA HIS A 537 -2.86 26.28 2.60
C HIS A 537 -3.61 26.92 1.43
N GLY A 538 -4.68 26.26 0.97
CA GLY A 538 -5.46 26.70 -0.19
C GLY A 538 -4.87 26.32 -1.54
N ASP A 539 -3.70 25.65 -1.57
CA ASP A 539 -3.07 25.17 -2.79
C ASP A 539 -3.51 23.73 -3.08
N THR A 540 -4.23 23.55 -4.20
CA THR A 540 -4.74 22.24 -4.60
C THR A 540 -3.66 21.33 -5.14
N ASP A 541 -2.66 21.86 -5.85
CA ASP A 541 -1.59 21.03 -6.40
C ASP A 541 -0.63 20.60 -5.29
N ALA A 542 -0.47 21.44 -4.26
CA ALA A 542 0.26 21.10 -3.05
C ALA A 542 -0.42 20.05 -2.17
N ALA A 543 -1.75 19.91 -2.24
CA ALA A 543 -2.49 18.93 -1.44
C ALA A 543 -2.77 17.64 -2.21
N PHE A 544 -3.10 17.77 -3.50
CA PHE A 544 -3.59 16.72 -4.39
C PHE A 544 -2.93 16.85 -5.77
N PRO A 545 -1.67 16.39 -5.92
CA PRO A 545 -0.91 16.56 -7.16
C PRO A 545 -1.60 15.90 -8.35
N ALA A 546 -1.54 16.54 -9.52
CA ALA A 546 -2.24 16.07 -10.71
C ALA A 546 -1.75 14.69 -11.21
N GLY A 547 -0.43 14.45 -11.17
CA GLY A 547 0.20 13.20 -11.58
C GLY A 547 0.46 12.22 -10.43
N GLY A 548 -0.09 12.48 -9.24
CA GLY A 548 0.18 11.74 -8.03
C GLY A 548 -1.06 11.67 -7.14
N GLY A 549 -0.81 11.54 -5.85
CA GLY A 549 -1.79 11.41 -4.79
C GLY A 549 -1.09 11.49 -3.44
N ILE A 550 -1.86 11.46 -2.35
CA ILE A 550 -1.31 11.39 -1.00
C ILE A 550 -0.39 10.17 -0.89
N SER A 551 0.78 10.34 -0.28
CA SER A 551 1.74 9.27 -0.05
C SER A 551 2.42 9.43 1.31
N TRP A 552 3.25 8.47 1.69
CA TRP A 552 3.99 8.51 2.96
C TRP A 552 4.95 9.70 3.08
N GLY A 553 5.44 10.25 1.96
CA GLY A 553 6.26 11.49 1.89
C GLY A 553 5.52 12.63 1.19
N TYR A 554 4.19 12.60 1.19
CA TYR A 554 3.37 13.70 0.70
C TYR A 554 2.01 13.73 1.40
N THR A 555 1.99 14.40 2.55
CA THR A 555 0.97 14.25 3.60
C THR A 555 0.03 15.45 3.75
N ALA A 556 0.26 16.55 3.02
CA ALA A 556 -0.55 17.77 3.13
C ALA A 556 -2.05 17.52 2.90
N GLY A 557 -2.36 16.63 1.95
CA GLY A 557 -3.72 16.20 1.66
C GLY A 557 -4.45 15.64 2.88
N LEU A 558 -3.78 14.91 3.78
CA LEU A 558 -4.40 14.39 5.02
C LEU A 558 -4.91 15.54 5.90
N GLY A 559 -4.09 16.59 6.07
CA GLY A 559 -4.49 17.80 6.80
C GLY A 559 -5.67 18.53 6.17
N VAL A 560 -5.71 18.64 4.83
CA VAL A 560 -6.85 19.22 4.11
C VAL A 560 -8.13 18.42 4.34
N LEU A 561 -8.07 17.09 4.21
CA LEU A 561 -9.23 16.21 4.38
C LEU A 561 -9.79 16.31 5.81
N THR A 562 -8.93 16.32 6.84
CA THR A 562 -9.34 16.52 8.24
C THR A 562 -10.03 17.86 8.44
N LEU A 563 -9.43 18.96 7.97
CA LEU A 563 -10.00 20.31 8.12
C LEU A 563 -11.35 20.46 7.38
N ALA A 564 -11.54 19.75 6.26
CA ALA A 564 -12.76 19.81 5.46
C ALA A 564 -13.95 19.09 6.11
N THR A 565 -13.67 17.99 6.83
CA THR A 565 -14.68 17.00 7.26
C THR A 565 -14.92 16.98 8.77
N VAL A 566 -13.91 17.23 9.60
CA VAL A 566 -14.01 17.15 11.06
C VAL A 566 -14.35 18.52 11.64
N PRO A 567 -15.37 18.65 12.53
CA PRO A 567 -15.72 19.92 13.14
C PRO A 567 -14.53 20.60 13.83
N ASN A 568 -14.25 21.85 13.44
CA ASN A 568 -13.10 22.62 13.92
C ASN A 568 -13.44 24.13 13.99
N GLY A 569 -12.49 24.93 14.47
CA GLY A 569 -12.67 26.37 14.69
C GLY A 569 -12.40 27.28 13.49
N LEU A 570 -12.33 26.76 12.24
CA LEU A 570 -12.20 27.61 11.06
C LEU A 570 -13.43 28.51 10.90
N THR A 571 -13.23 29.72 10.35
CA THR A 571 -14.39 30.52 9.91
C THR A 571 -15.05 29.87 8.71
N GLN A 572 -16.33 30.20 8.45
CA GLN A 572 -17.04 29.66 7.29
C GLN A 572 -16.34 29.97 5.96
N ALA A 573 -15.68 31.13 5.84
CA ALA A 573 -14.89 31.46 4.66
C ALA A 573 -13.67 30.54 4.51
N GLN A 574 -12.93 30.32 5.60
CA GLN A 574 -11.76 29.43 5.62
C GLN A 574 -12.13 27.97 5.36
N LEU A 575 -13.24 27.50 5.96
CA LEU A 575 -13.77 26.17 5.70
C LEU A 575 -14.20 26.03 4.23
N GLY A 576 -14.79 27.08 3.65
CA GLY A 576 -15.12 27.14 2.22
C GLY A 576 -13.89 27.02 1.33
N GLU A 577 -12.80 27.71 1.66
CA GLU A 577 -11.51 27.61 0.95
C GLU A 577 -10.94 26.19 1.01
N VAL A 578 -10.88 25.58 2.20
CA VAL A 578 -10.41 24.19 2.38
C VAL A 578 -11.28 23.19 1.60
N ARG A 579 -12.60 23.32 1.66
CA ARG A 579 -13.50 22.42 0.91
C ARG A 579 -13.37 22.60 -0.60
N ALA A 580 -13.10 23.82 -1.07
CA ALA A 580 -12.85 24.08 -2.49
C ALA A 580 -11.57 23.38 -2.98
N VAL A 581 -10.54 23.26 -2.13
CA VAL A 581 -9.33 22.48 -2.46
C VAL A 581 -9.69 21.00 -2.69
N VAL A 582 -10.50 20.41 -1.80
CA VAL A 582 -10.97 19.03 -1.94
C VAL A 582 -11.78 18.84 -3.23
N THR A 583 -12.77 19.69 -3.50
CA THR A 583 -13.60 19.53 -4.70
C THR A 583 -12.82 19.78 -5.99
N THR A 584 -11.87 20.71 -6.00
CA THR A 584 -11.02 20.97 -7.18
C THR A 584 -10.11 19.77 -7.50
N GLY A 585 -9.50 19.16 -6.48
CA GLY A 585 -8.73 17.93 -6.65
C GLY A 585 -9.60 16.76 -7.11
N ALA A 586 -10.77 16.58 -6.50
CA ALA A 586 -11.72 15.54 -6.88
C ALA A 586 -12.26 15.71 -8.31
N ASP A 587 -12.57 16.92 -8.75
CA ASP A 587 -13.00 17.22 -10.12
C ASP A 587 -11.96 16.77 -11.15
N ARG A 588 -10.68 17.00 -10.84
CA ARG A 588 -9.55 16.57 -11.65
C ARG A 588 -9.46 15.05 -11.72
N TYR A 589 -9.47 14.36 -10.58
CA TYR A 589 -9.39 12.89 -10.54
C TYR A 589 -10.59 12.22 -11.21
N ALA A 590 -11.79 12.78 -11.04
CA ALA A 590 -12.99 12.30 -11.74
C ALA A 590 -12.90 12.54 -13.25
N ALA A 591 -12.31 13.65 -13.70
CA ALA A 591 -12.06 13.90 -15.11
C ALA A 591 -11.01 12.94 -15.69
N GLN A 592 -9.94 12.63 -14.95
CA GLN A 592 -8.93 11.63 -15.34
C GLN A 592 -9.56 10.24 -15.47
N SER A 593 -10.37 9.82 -14.49
CA SER A 593 -11.11 8.55 -14.56
C SER A 593 -11.96 8.43 -15.82
N ARG A 594 -12.72 9.47 -16.18
CA ARG A 594 -13.56 9.48 -17.39
C ARG A 594 -12.76 9.50 -18.70
N ALA A 595 -11.55 10.04 -18.69
CA ALA A 595 -10.72 10.19 -19.90
C ALA A 595 -9.96 8.91 -20.28
N GLN A 596 -9.79 7.97 -19.34
CA GLN A 596 -8.99 6.77 -19.53
C GLN A 596 -9.87 5.55 -19.86
N ALA A 597 -9.39 4.71 -20.78
CA ALA A 597 -10.14 3.52 -21.22
C ALA A 597 -10.42 2.53 -20.08
N TYR A 598 -9.55 2.48 -19.08
CA TYR A 598 -9.67 1.62 -17.90
C TYR A 598 -10.29 2.31 -16.67
N GLY A 599 -10.78 3.55 -16.78
CA GLY A 599 -11.53 4.21 -15.71
C GLY A 599 -10.68 4.72 -14.52
N LEU A 600 -9.36 4.80 -14.68
CA LEU A 600 -8.40 5.03 -13.60
C LEU A 600 -8.36 6.50 -13.11
N PRO A 601 -8.60 6.81 -11.82
CA PRO A 601 -8.44 8.16 -11.25
C PRO A 601 -6.96 8.50 -10.93
N TYR A 602 -6.05 8.14 -11.81
CA TYR A 602 -4.61 8.38 -11.69
C TYR A 602 -4.01 8.47 -13.09
N ALA A 603 -3.34 9.59 -13.38
CA ALA A 603 -2.70 9.84 -14.67
C ALA A 603 -1.32 10.47 -14.43
N PRO A 604 -0.29 9.66 -14.13
CA PRO A 604 1.04 10.17 -13.85
C PRO A 604 1.64 10.88 -15.06
N GLU A 605 2.43 11.91 -14.80
CA GLU A 605 3.21 12.60 -15.84
C GLU A 605 4.12 11.60 -16.55
N ASP A 606 4.22 11.73 -17.88
CA ASP A 606 4.98 10.83 -18.76
C ASP A 606 4.63 9.34 -18.60
N GLU A 607 3.43 9.03 -18.11
CA GLU A 607 2.98 7.67 -17.80
C GLU A 607 3.90 6.98 -16.77
N ASN A 608 4.55 7.75 -15.89
CA ASN A 608 5.49 7.21 -14.91
C ASN A 608 4.77 6.57 -13.72
N TYR A 609 4.26 5.35 -13.91
CA TYR A 609 3.73 4.53 -12.82
C TYR A 609 4.83 4.25 -11.80
N VAL A 610 4.64 4.71 -10.56
CA VAL A 610 5.63 4.62 -9.48
C VAL A 610 5.48 3.33 -8.66
N TRP A 611 6.49 3.01 -7.84
CA TRP A 611 6.36 1.97 -6.81
C TRP A 611 5.15 2.30 -5.91
N GLY A 612 4.19 1.37 -5.85
CA GLY A 612 2.96 1.58 -5.10
C GLY A 612 1.92 2.38 -5.88
N SER A 613 1.94 2.35 -7.21
CA SER A 613 0.97 3.05 -8.06
C SER A 613 -0.50 2.74 -7.71
N ASN A 614 -0.82 1.51 -7.28
CA ASN A 614 -2.17 1.17 -6.78
C ASN A 614 -2.54 1.99 -5.53
N SER A 615 -1.57 2.35 -4.69
CA SER A 615 -1.81 3.22 -3.55
C SER A 615 -2.08 4.66 -3.97
N GLN A 616 -1.48 5.15 -5.07
CA GLN A 616 -1.83 6.45 -5.63
C GLN A 616 -3.30 6.48 -6.08
N VAL A 617 -3.76 5.41 -6.72
CA VAL A 617 -5.16 5.23 -7.13
C VAL A 617 -6.09 5.27 -5.91
N LEU A 618 -5.81 4.46 -4.89
CA LEU A 618 -6.61 4.40 -3.66
C LEU A 618 -6.65 5.74 -2.93
N ASN A 619 -5.52 6.44 -2.82
CA ASN A 619 -5.48 7.75 -2.17
C ASN A 619 -6.27 8.82 -2.95
N ASN A 620 -6.23 8.80 -4.28
CA ASN A 620 -7.07 9.68 -5.10
C ASN A 620 -8.56 9.34 -4.94
N MET A 621 -8.90 8.05 -4.77
CA MET A 621 -10.26 7.61 -4.45
C MET A 621 -10.72 8.14 -3.07
N ILE A 622 -9.84 8.30 -2.08
CA ILE A 622 -10.20 8.89 -0.78
C ILE A 622 -10.62 10.36 -0.95
N VAL A 623 -9.91 11.11 -1.80
CA VAL A 623 -10.25 12.50 -2.12
C VAL A 623 -11.61 12.58 -2.80
N LEU A 624 -11.87 11.70 -3.77
CA LEU A 624 -13.17 11.57 -4.44
C LEU A 624 -14.29 11.19 -3.48
N ALA A 625 -14.09 10.18 -2.64
CA ALA A 625 -15.04 9.76 -1.60
C ALA A 625 -15.36 10.89 -0.63
N THR A 626 -14.35 11.65 -0.22
CA THR A 626 -14.52 12.82 0.66
C THR A 626 -15.30 13.92 -0.03
N ALA A 627 -15.02 14.22 -1.29
CA ALA A 627 -15.79 15.18 -2.07
C ALA A 627 -17.25 14.74 -2.20
N HIS A 628 -17.51 13.45 -2.43
CA HIS A 628 -18.87 12.91 -2.44
C HIS A 628 -19.57 13.10 -1.09
N ASP A 629 -18.92 12.82 0.04
CA ASP A 629 -19.53 13.03 1.36
C ASP A 629 -19.86 14.50 1.63
N LEU A 630 -19.04 15.42 1.11
CA LEU A 630 -19.22 16.87 1.26
C LEU A 630 -20.33 17.44 0.37
N THR A 631 -20.47 16.95 -0.87
CA THR A 631 -21.35 17.56 -1.89
C THR A 631 -22.58 16.72 -2.22
N GLY A 632 -22.50 15.40 -2.08
CA GLY A 632 -23.50 14.44 -2.58
C GLY A 632 -23.47 14.25 -4.10
N GLU A 633 -22.43 14.71 -4.80
CA GLU A 633 -22.34 14.59 -6.26
C GLU A 633 -21.92 13.19 -6.70
N ALA A 634 -22.82 12.49 -7.39
CA ALA A 634 -22.62 11.11 -7.85
C ALA A 634 -21.38 10.93 -8.73
N ALA A 635 -20.95 11.97 -9.48
CA ALA A 635 -19.78 11.90 -10.35
C ALA A 635 -18.49 11.53 -9.59
N TYR A 636 -18.39 11.86 -8.31
CA TYR A 636 -17.26 11.47 -7.48
C TYR A 636 -17.35 10.00 -7.05
N GLN A 637 -18.53 9.54 -6.62
CA GLN A 637 -18.77 8.14 -6.30
C GLN A 637 -18.56 7.24 -7.52
N ASP A 638 -19.01 7.66 -8.69
CA ASP A 638 -18.84 6.94 -9.95
C ASP A 638 -17.36 6.74 -10.31
N ALA A 639 -16.52 7.74 -10.02
CA ALA A 639 -15.07 7.64 -10.20
C ALA A 639 -14.41 6.71 -9.16
N VAL A 640 -14.92 6.67 -7.92
CA VAL A 640 -14.48 5.66 -6.93
C VAL A 640 -14.86 4.25 -7.40
N LEU A 641 -16.07 4.02 -7.89
CA LEU A 641 -16.48 2.72 -8.42
C LEU A 641 -15.62 2.30 -9.63
N SER A 642 -15.32 3.24 -10.53
CA SER A 642 -14.44 2.98 -11.68
C SER A 642 -12.99 2.67 -11.26
N GLY A 643 -12.49 3.32 -10.21
CA GLY A 643 -11.19 2.98 -9.61
C GLY A 643 -11.17 1.58 -9.00
N ALA A 644 -12.26 1.16 -8.36
CA ALA A 644 -12.40 -0.21 -7.85
C ALA A 644 -12.42 -1.24 -8.99
N ASP A 645 -13.10 -0.94 -10.11
CA ASP A 645 -13.08 -1.79 -11.30
C ASP A 645 -11.63 -2.02 -11.78
N TYR A 646 -10.82 -0.97 -11.84
CA TYR A 646 -9.40 -1.08 -12.22
C TYR A 646 -8.63 -2.00 -11.27
N LEU A 647 -8.76 -1.79 -9.95
CA LEU A 647 -8.02 -2.56 -8.95
C LEU A 647 -8.43 -4.05 -8.91
N LEU A 648 -9.66 -4.35 -9.34
CA LEU A 648 -10.28 -5.68 -9.32
C LEU A 648 -10.38 -6.34 -10.70
N GLY A 649 -9.56 -5.92 -11.67
CA GLY A 649 -9.36 -6.66 -12.93
C GLY A 649 -9.70 -5.90 -14.22
N ARG A 650 -10.35 -4.74 -14.17
CA ARG A 650 -10.55 -3.89 -15.35
C ARG A 650 -9.30 -3.05 -15.64
N ASN A 651 -8.20 -3.72 -15.91
CA ASN A 651 -6.91 -3.12 -16.22
C ASN A 651 -6.23 -3.88 -17.38
N PRO A 652 -5.13 -3.35 -17.94
CA PRO A 652 -4.45 -3.95 -19.09
C PRO A 652 -4.02 -5.41 -18.90
N LEU A 653 -3.74 -5.81 -17.66
CA LEU A 653 -3.27 -7.14 -17.29
C LEU A 653 -4.40 -8.12 -16.96
N ASN A 654 -5.65 -7.66 -16.84
CA ASN A 654 -6.77 -8.44 -16.31
C ASN A 654 -6.46 -9.03 -14.94
N GLN A 655 -5.78 -8.25 -14.11
CA GLN A 655 -5.28 -8.69 -12.81
C GLN A 655 -6.13 -8.06 -11.73
N SER A 656 -6.73 -8.83 -10.83
CA SER A 656 -7.11 -8.23 -9.55
C SER A 656 -5.86 -8.10 -8.69
N TYR A 657 -5.56 -6.88 -8.26
CA TYR A 657 -4.39 -6.62 -7.41
C TYR A 657 -4.64 -6.95 -5.94
N VAL A 658 -5.87 -7.36 -5.58
CA VAL A 658 -6.29 -7.66 -4.22
C VAL A 658 -6.47 -9.17 -4.06
N THR A 659 -5.73 -9.76 -3.14
CA THR A 659 -5.75 -11.21 -2.87
C THR A 659 -7.12 -11.69 -2.42
N GLY A 660 -7.55 -12.85 -2.91
CA GLY A 660 -8.83 -13.49 -2.62
C GLY A 660 -10.04 -12.86 -3.32
N TYR A 661 -9.86 -11.86 -4.18
CA TYR A 661 -10.94 -11.14 -4.87
C TYR A 661 -10.73 -11.14 -6.38
N GLY A 662 -11.64 -11.81 -7.12
CA GLY A 662 -11.55 -11.97 -8.57
C GLY A 662 -10.90 -13.30 -8.98
N GLU A 663 -11.11 -13.72 -10.22
CA GLU A 663 -10.64 -15.01 -10.75
C GLU A 663 -9.13 -15.03 -11.04
N ARG A 664 -8.53 -13.85 -11.20
CA ARG A 664 -7.11 -13.65 -11.45
C ARG A 664 -6.53 -12.67 -10.43
N ASP A 665 -6.72 -12.98 -9.15
CA ASP A 665 -6.15 -12.20 -8.07
C ASP A 665 -4.64 -12.41 -7.90
N SER A 666 -3.99 -11.48 -7.21
CA SER A 666 -2.57 -11.60 -6.85
C SER A 666 -2.43 -12.73 -5.82
N HIS A 667 -1.44 -13.60 -6.00
CA HIS A 667 -1.23 -14.77 -5.16
C HIS A 667 0.18 -14.86 -4.57
N ASN A 668 1.14 -14.13 -5.12
CA ASN A 668 2.56 -14.27 -4.79
C ASN A 668 3.17 -12.94 -4.35
N GLN A 669 2.43 -12.13 -3.60
CA GLN A 669 2.93 -10.84 -3.11
C GLN A 669 4.23 -11.05 -2.31
N HIS A 670 5.21 -10.16 -2.49
CA HIS A 670 6.51 -10.22 -1.83
C HIS A 670 6.33 -10.07 -0.32
N HIS A 671 6.36 -11.19 0.40
CA HIS A 671 6.17 -11.22 1.85
C HIS A 671 6.87 -12.41 2.50
N ARG A 672 7.61 -12.15 3.59
CA ARG A 672 8.48 -13.14 4.25
C ARG A 672 7.79 -14.39 4.75
N PHE A 673 6.60 -14.26 5.34
CA PHE A 673 5.86 -15.42 5.85
C PHE A 673 4.91 -16.02 4.81
N TRP A 674 4.12 -15.21 4.12
CA TRP A 674 3.22 -15.62 3.03
C TRP A 674 3.93 -15.99 1.72
N ALA A 675 4.81 -16.99 1.80
CA ALA A 675 5.77 -17.31 0.76
C ALA A 675 5.51 -18.65 0.06
N HIS A 676 4.23 -18.97 -0.23
CA HIS A 676 3.85 -20.26 -0.84
C HIS A 676 4.60 -20.58 -2.14
N GLN A 677 4.92 -19.58 -2.97
CA GLN A 677 5.68 -19.78 -4.21
C GLN A 677 7.08 -20.37 -3.96
N ASN A 678 7.73 -19.98 -2.84
CA ASN A 678 9.03 -20.50 -2.45
C ASN A 678 8.93 -21.79 -1.62
N ASP A 679 7.90 -21.89 -0.79
CA ASP A 679 7.63 -23.07 0.05
C ASP A 679 6.13 -23.34 0.14
N SER A 680 5.67 -24.40 -0.54
CA SER A 680 4.26 -24.81 -0.56
C SER A 680 3.65 -25.15 0.82
N ALA A 681 4.47 -25.31 1.86
CA ALA A 681 3.99 -25.47 3.24
C ALA A 681 3.58 -24.13 3.89
N LEU A 682 3.99 -23.00 3.31
CA LEU A 682 3.62 -21.66 3.74
C LEU A 682 2.40 -21.15 2.96
N PRO A 683 1.64 -20.21 3.54
CA PRO A 683 0.43 -19.72 2.88
C PRO A 683 0.74 -18.72 1.75
N ASN A 684 -0.15 -18.61 0.76
CA ASN A 684 -0.29 -17.36 -0.02
C ASN A 684 -0.75 -16.23 0.90
N PRO A 685 -0.63 -14.96 0.47
CA PRO A 685 -1.17 -13.83 1.22
C PRO A 685 -2.62 -14.04 1.66
N ALA A 686 -2.96 -13.50 2.83
CA ALA A 686 -4.35 -13.54 3.31
C ALA A 686 -5.24 -12.69 2.38
N PRO A 687 -6.53 -13.04 2.19
CA PRO A 687 -7.44 -12.22 1.41
C PRO A 687 -7.48 -10.76 1.89
N GLY A 688 -7.69 -9.83 0.97
CA GLY A 688 -7.80 -8.40 1.27
C GLY A 688 -6.46 -7.66 1.39
N SER A 689 -5.33 -8.26 0.99
CA SER A 689 -4.05 -7.55 0.83
C SER A 689 -3.85 -7.09 -0.62
N ILE A 690 -3.30 -5.89 -0.79
CA ILE A 690 -3.13 -5.29 -2.13
C ILE A 690 -1.67 -5.20 -2.54
N ALA A 691 -1.39 -5.57 -3.79
CA ALA A 691 -0.08 -5.43 -4.40
C ALA A 691 0.24 -3.97 -4.75
N GLY A 692 1.52 -3.61 -4.75
CA GLY A 692 1.96 -2.26 -5.12
C GLY A 692 1.53 -1.81 -6.51
N GLY A 693 1.46 -2.74 -7.46
CA GLY A 693 0.96 -2.52 -8.81
C GLY A 693 2.06 -2.18 -9.82
N PRO A 694 1.68 -1.73 -11.02
CA PRO A 694 2.63 -1.40 -12.08
C PRO A 694 3.67 -0.37 -11.63
N ASN A 695 4.94 -0.59 -11.96
CA ASN A 695 6.02 0.32 -11.62
C ASN A 695 7.05 0.34 -12.75
N LEU A 696 7.14 1.45 -13.47
CA LEU A 696 8.06 1.63 -14.59
C LEU A 696 9.52 1.70 -14.13
N THR A 697 9.77 2.18 -12.91
CA THR A 697 11.12 2.30 -12.33
C THR A 697 11.63 0.99 -11.75
N ALA A 698 10.80 -0.06 -11.68
CA ALA A 698 11.13 -1.37 -11.13
C ALA A 698 12.37 -2.02 -11.79
N ILE A 699 12.59 -1.76 -13.07
CA ILE A 699 13.72 -2.30 -13.83
C ILE A 699 15.06 -1.73 -13.29
N ALA A 700 15.05 -0.47 -12.83
CA ALA A 700 16.23 0.24 -12.36
C ALA A 700 16.38 0.25 -10.84
N SER A 701 15.39 -0.25 -10.09
CA SER A 701 15.40 -0.25 -8.62
C SER A 701 16.30 -1.33 -8.01
N GLY A 702 16.81 -2.27 -8.82
CA GLY A 702 17.58 -3.42 -8.37
C GLY A 702 16.76 -4.68 -8.13
N ASP A 703 15.50 -4.71 -8.59
CA ASP A 703 14.62 -5.88 -8.49
C ASP A 703 15.07 -6.90 -9.52
N PRO A 704 15.58 -8.08 -9.10
CA PRO A 704 16.10 -9.05 -10.06
C PRO A 704 14.98 -9.57 -10.98
N VAL A 705 13.76 -9.75 -10.47
CA VAL A 705 12.64 -10.27 -11.25
C VAL A 705 12.12 -9.22 -12.21
N ALA A 706 11.94 -7.98 -11.77
CA ALA A 706 11.49 -6.91 -12.65
C ALA A 706 12.55 -6.55 -13.70
N ALA A 707 13.83 -6.48 -13.32
CA ALA A 707 14.91 -6.22 -14.27
C ALA A 707 14.98 -7.30 -15.37
N GLN A 708 14.77 -8.57 -15.00
CA GLN A 708 14.80 -9.68 -15.94
C GLN A 708 13.52 -9.76 -16.79
N LYS A 709 12.34 -9.65 -16.17
CA LYS A 709 11.05 -10.00 -16.79
C LYS A 709 10.23 -8.78 -17.24
N LEU A 710 10.52 -7.58 -16.78
CA LEU A 710 9.74 -6.39 -17.13
C LEU A 710 10.49 -5.43 -18.06
N SER A 711 11.69 -5.76 -18.51
CA SER A 711 12.40 -4.94 -19.49
C SER A 711 11.57 -4.73 -20.76
N GLY A 712 11.29 -3.46 -21.11
CA GLY A 712 10.50 -3.10 -22.29
C GLY A 712 8.97 -3.18 -22.13
N CYS A 713 8.45 -3.42 -20.93
CA CYS A 713 7.01 -3.35 -20.66
C CYS A 713 6.44 -1.97 -20.99
N ALA A 714 5.17 -1.93 -21.42
CA ALA A 714 4.39 -0.70 -21.39
C ALA A 714 4.08 -0.30 -19.94
N PRO A 715 3.98 1.00 -19.58
CA PRO A 715 3.93 1.43 -18.19
C PRO A 715 2.89 0.74 -17.29
N ALA A 716 1.63 0.63 -17.74
CA ALA A 716 0.57 -0.04 -17.00
C ALA A 716 0.62 -1.58 -17.08
N MET A 717 1.54 -2.13 -17.89
CA MET A 717 1.85 -3.55 -18.00
C MET A 717 3.09 -3.96 -17.18
N CYS A 718 3.78 -3.00 -16.55
CA CYS A 718 5.00 -3.22 -15.77
C CYS A 718 4.72 -3.80 -14.37
N TYR A 719 4.05 -4.94 -14.30
CA TYR A 719 3.75 -5.68 -13.09
C TYR A 719 3.87 -7.18 -13.33
N ILE A 720 4.29 -7.91 -12.29
CA ILE A 720 4.31 -9.37 -12.32
C ILE A 720 3.94 -9.94 -10.93
N ASP A 721 3.02 -10.90 -10.90
CA ASP A 721 2.64 -11.60 -9.66
C ASP A 721 3.67 -12.68 -9.30
N ASP A 722 4.84 -12.24 -8.83
CA ASP A 722 5.97 -13.08 -8.47
C ASP A 722 6.56 -12.60 -7.13
N ILE A 723 6.83 -13.53 -6.22
CA ILE A 723 7.32 -13.25 -4.86
C ILE A 723 8.71 -12.62 -4.88
N GLY A 724 9.48 -12.82 -5.95
CA GLY A 724 10.77 -12.16 -6.12
C GLY A 724 10.64 -10.69 -6.57
N SER A 725 9.47 -10.24 -7.01
CA SER A 725 9.25 -8.87 -7.47
C SER A 725 8.73 -7.95 -6.37
N TRP A 726 9.61 -7.49 -5.48
CA TRP A 726 9.22 -6.48 -4.48
C TRP A 726 8.80 -5.14 -5.12
N ALA A 727 9.25 -4.82 -6.34
CA ALA A 727 9.07 -3.48 -6.91
C ALA A 727 7.65 -3.22 -7.41
N THR A 728 6.99 -4.32 -7.77
CA THR A 728 5.67 -4.33 -8.39
C THR A 728 4.65 -5.08 -7.55
N ASN A 729 5.11 -6.04 -6.73
CA ASN A 729 4.24 -7.01 -6.07
C ASN A 729 4.49 -7.14 -4.56
N GLU A 730 5.16 -6.19 -3.90
CA GLU A 730 5.15 -6.14 -2.43
C GLU A 730 3.75 -5.84 -1.88
N ILE A 731 3.62 -5.83 -0.55
CA ILE A 731 2.44 -5.39 0.22
C ILE A 731 2.89 -4.51 1.37
N THR A 732 2.06 -3.56 1.82
CA THR A 732 2.40 -2.71 2.97
C THR A 732 1.19 -2.05 3.62
N VAL A 733 1.34 -1.69 4.90
CA VAL A 733 0.35 -0.99 5.72
C VAL A 733 -0.22 0.27 5.06
N ASN A 734 0.59 1.03 4.32
CA ASN A 734 0.14 2.29 3.69
C ASN A 734 -0.63 2.07 2.37
N TRP A 735 -0.63 0.85 1.82
CA TRP A 735 -1.46 0.49 0.68
C TRP A 735 -2.75 -0.16 1.15
N ASN A 736 -2.67 -0.96 2.21
CA ASN A 736 -3.81 -1.60 2.84
C ASN A 736 -4.69 -0.64 3.65
N ALA A 737 -4.15 0.45 4.21
CA ALA A 737 -4.93 1.44 4.95
C ALA A 737 -5.92 2.21 4.05
N PRO A 738 -5.52 2.75 2.89
CA PRO A 738 -6.48 3.37 1.98
C PRO A 738 -7.37 2.34 1.28
N LEU A 739 -6.94 1.07 1.10
CA LEU A 739 -7.83 -0.01 0.68
C LEU A 739 -8.96 -0.23 1.69
N ALA A 740 -8.65 -0.31 2.97
CA ALA A 740 -9.65 -0.49 4.03
C ALA A 740 -10.65 0.67 4.06
N PHE A 741 -10.19 1.91 3.91
CA PHE A 741 -11.06 3.09 3.80
C PHE A 741 -12.01 2.97 2.61
N ILE A 742 -11.47 2.66 1.42
CA ILE A 742 -12.25 2.58 0.18
C ILE A 742 -13.21 1.40 0.19
N ALA A 743 -12.79 0.24 0.66
CA ALA A 743 -13.66 -0.92 0.83
C ALA A 743 -14.82 -0.60 1.78
N SER A 744 -14.56 0.13 2.87
CA SER A 744 -15.62 0.59 3.76
C SER A 744 -16.57 1.58 3.08
N TYR A 745 -16.04 2.55 2.34
CA TYR A 745 -16.85 3.51 1.59
C TYR A 745 -17.72 2.83 0.52
N LEU A 746 -17.18 1.85 -0.19
CA LEU A 746 -17.87 1.10 -1.23
C LEU A 746 -18.95 0.18 -0.66
N ASP A 747 -18.72 -0.42 0.51
CA ASP A 747 -19.75 -1.20 1.17
C ASP A 747 -20.89 -0.32 1.71
N ASP A 748 -20.57 0.85 2.27
CA ASP A 748 -21.58 1.87 2.63
C ASP A 748 -22.41 2.33 1.42
N ALA A 749 -21.80 2.34 0.22
CA ALA A 749 -22.51 2.63 -1.01
C ALA A 749 -23.51 1.51 -1.40
N GLY A 750 -23.26 0.26 -1.03
CA GLY A 750 -24.19 -0.86 -1.09
C GLY A 750 -25.03 -0.98 -2.38
N GLU A 751 -26.35 -0.78 -2.30
CA GLU A 751 -27.28 -0.77 -3.46
C GLU A 751 -27.06 0.42 -4.43
N GLY A 752 -25.82 0.88 -4.62
CA GLY A 752 -25.39 1.94 -5.53
C GLY A 752 -25.73 3.35 -5.07
N GLY A 753 -25.48 3.63 -3.79
CA GLY A 753 -25.50 4.97 -3.21
C GLY A 753 -26.86 5.64 -3.27
N ARG A 754 -27.98 4.89 -3.24
CA ARG A 754 -29.33 5.48 -3.21
C ARG A 754 -29.31 6.66 -2.26
N ALA A 755 -29.50 7.85 -2.85
CA ALA A 755 -29.38 9.15 -2.21
C ALA A 755 -29.72 9.03 -0.74
N ALA A 756 -28.78 9.44 0.13
CA ALA A 756 -28.92 9.51 1.58
C ALA A 756 -30.41 9.54 1.91
N PRO A 757 -31.03 8.46 2.45
CA PRO A 757 -32.48 8.41 2.59
C PRO A 757 -32.90 9.73 3.22
N ALA A 758 -33.67 10.53 2.46
CA ALA A 758 -33.83 11.96 2.70
C ALA A 758 -33.93 12.18 4.20
N ARG A 759 -32.92 12.86 4.80
CA ARG A 759 -32.65 12.80 6.25
C ARG A 759 -33.96 12.64 6.98
N THR A 760 -34.23 11.44 7.49
CA THR A 760 -35.57 11.06 7.99
C THR A 760 -35.83 11.63 9.37
N CYS A 761 -34.95 12.53 9.81
CA CYS A 761 -35.16 13.35 10.97
C CYS A 761 -34.62 14.77 10.75
N ARG A 762 -35.25 15.72 11.43
CA ARG A 762 -34.76 17.08 11.61
C ARG A 762 -34.55 17.33 13.10
N VAL A 763 -33.44 17.95 13.45
CA VAL A 763 -33.12 18.36 14.81
C VAL A 763 -32.94 19.87 14.85
N SER A 764 -33.68 20.51 15.75
CA SER A 764 -33.44 21.90 16.12
C SER A 764 -32.87 21.95 17.52
N TYR A 765 -31.78 22.70 17.68
CA TYR A 765 -31.07 22.86 18.93
C TYR A 765 -31.01 24.35 19.26
N ALA A 766 -31.57 24.74 20.40
CA ALA A 766 -31.62 26.14 20.81
C ALA A 766 -31.03 26.30 22.21
N SER A 767 -29.85 26.92 22.28
CA SER A 767 -29.15 27.23 23.53
C SER A 767 -29.48 28.64 24.04
N HIS A 768 -29.93 28.74 25.27
CA HIS A 768 -30.25 30.00 25.95
C HIS A 768 -29.31 30.19 27.15
N PRO A 769 -28.20 30.95 27.00
CA PRO A 769 -27.20 31.10 28.05
C PRO A 769 -27.67 32.00 29.22
N TRP A 770 -27.14 31.74 30.42
CA TRP A 770 -27.14 32.59 31.62
C TRP A 770 -25.79 32.50 32.36
N ASN A 771 -25.68 33.22 33.48
CA ASN A 771 -24.44 33.50 34.20
C ASN A 771 -23.47 32.31 34.44
N SER A 772 -23.96 31.07 34.53
CA SER A 772 -23.14 29.90 34.84
C SER A 772 -23.48 28.66 33.98
N GLY A 773 -24.25 28.84 32.91
CA GLY A 773 -24.76 27.72 32.11
C GLY A 773 -25.69 28.12 30.97
N SER A 774 -26.32 27.14 30.33
CA SER A 774 -27.32 27.36 29.27
C SER A 774 -28.49 26.39 29.38
N THR A 775 -29.69 26.81 28.98
CA THR A 775 -30.89 25.95 28.87
C THR A 775 -30.93 25.62 27.41
N VAL A 776 -30.87 24.33 27.15
CA VAL A 776 -30.95 23.81 25.80
C VAL A 776 -32.33 23.20 25.63
N THR A 777 -32.96 23.55 24.52
CA THR A 777 -34.12 22.85 24.00
C THR A 777 -33.71 22.13 22.73
N VAL A 778 -34.00 20.83 22.67
CA VAL A 778 -33.78 19.99 21.50
C VAL A 778 -35.13 19.51 21.00
N ARG A 779 -35.41 19.74 19.72
CA ARG A 779 -36.58 19.20 19.02
C ARG A 779 -36.10 18.16 18.02
N VAL A 780 -36.62 16.94 18.12
CA VAL A 780 -36.38 15.86 17.15
C VAL A 780 -37.67 15.59 16.41
N GLU A 781 -37.68 15.83 15.11
CA GLU A 781 -38.79 15.56 14.20
C GLU A 781 -38.46 14.34 13.34
N ASN A 782 -39.41 13.42 13.16
CA ASN A 782 -39.32 12.33 12.19
C ASN A 782 -39.89 12.80 10.85
N THR A 783 -39.02 13.09 9.90
CA THR A 783 -39.36 13.50 8.53
C THR A 783 -39.45 12.31 7.57
N GLY A 784 -39.26 11.07 8.05
CA GLY A 784 -39.41 9.84 7.28
C GLY A 784 -40.85 9.34 7.16
N SER A 785 -41.02 8.23 6.46
CA SER A 785 -42.32 7.58 6.22
C SER A 785 -42.68 6.46 7.21
N GLU A 786 -41.74 6.04 8.06
CA GLU A 786 -41.91 4.96 9.04
C GLU A 786 -41.77 5.47 10.48
N PRO A 787 -42.45 4.86 11.48
CA PRO A 787 -42.30 5.22 12.88
C PRO A 787 -40.94 4.80 13.45
N VAL A 788 -40.34 5.65 14.28
CA VAL A 788 -39.09 5.35 15.01
C VAL A 788 -39.42 4.99 16.46
N SER A 789 -39.12 3.75 16.90
CA SER A 789 -39.41 3.28 18.26
C SER A 789 -38.48 2.13 18.72
N PRO A 790 -37.82 2.23 19.88
CA PRO A 790 -37.56 3.49 20.58
C PRO A 790 -36.68 4.40 19.71
N TRP A 791 -36.83 5.71 19.87
CA TRP A 791 -35.84 6.64 19.31
C TRP A 791 -34.62 6.78 20.23
N SER A 792 -33.49 7.15 19.67
CA SER A 792 -32.24 7.41 20.37
C SER A 792 -31.51 8.50 19.60
N LEU A 793 -31.39 9.69 20.18
CA LEU A 793 -30.66 10.79 19.55
C LEU A 793 -29.25 10.86 20.13
N THR A 794 -28.22 10.91 19.28
CA THR A 794 -26.83 11.09 19.70
C THR A 794 -26.20 12.30 19.01
N TRP A 795 -25.43 13.09 19.75
CA TRP A 795 -24.67 14.24 19.23
C TRP A 795 -23.43 14.53 20.08
N LEU A 796 -22.54 15.36 19.57
CA LEU A 796 -21.35 15.82 20.29
C LEU A 796 -21.55 17.25 20.80
N LEU A 797 -21.29 17.47 22.08
CA LEU A 797 -21.16 18.81 22.63
C LEU A 797 -19.91 19.48 22.06
N PRO A 798 -19.96 20.78 21.75
CA PRO A 798 -18.88 21.48 21.04
C PRO A 798 -17.70 21.85 21.95
N GLY A 799 -17.83 21.69 23.27
CA GLY A 799 -16.76 21.91 24.24
C GLY A 799 -16.84 20.92 25.40
N ASP A 800 -16.42 21.34 26.59
CA ASP A 800 -16.38 20.55 27.82
C ASP A 800 -17.65 20.70 28.69
N GLN A 801 -18.76 21.16 28.11
CA GLN A 801 -20.00 21.40 28.84
C GLN A 801 -20.47 20.13 29.54
N ARG A 802 -21.05 20.26 30.74
CA ARG A 802 -21.64 19.16 31.49
C ARG A 802 -23.15 19.30 31.56
N ILE A 803 -23.86 18.24 31.18
CA ILE A 803 -25.30 18.14 31.31
C ILE A 803 -25.65 18.04 32.79
N GLY A 804 -26.53 18.93 33.22
CA GLY A 804 -27.11 18.96 34.56
C GLY A 804 -28.56 18.49 34.53
N HIS A 805 -29.47 19.32 35.01
CA HIS A 805 -30.89 19.03 35.06
C HIS A 805 -31.48 18.76 33.67
N THR A 806 -32.25 17.69 33.49
CA THR A 806 -32.86 17.26 32.21
C THR A 806 -34.37 17.10 32.35
N TRP A 807 -35.10 17.15 31.25
CA TRP A 807 -36.54 16.89 31.22
C TRP A 807 -37.00 16.33 29.88
N SER A 808 -38.12 15.61 29.89
CA SER A 808 -38.80 15.00 28.72
C SER A 808 -37.99 13.96 27.93
N ALA A 809 -36.77 13.64 28.35
CA ALA A 809 -35.96 12.54 27.84
C ALA A 809 -34.94 12.09 28.91
N GLU A 810 -34.48 10.83 28.83
CA GLU A 810 -33.34 10.34 29.59
C GLU A 810 -32.07 10.68 28.82
N LEU A 811 -31.20 11.52 29.39
CA LEU A 811 -29.94 11.90 28.78
C LEU A 811 -28.78 11.27 29.54
N ASP A 812 -27.81 10.79 28.77
CA ASP A 812 -26.53 10.31 29.27
C ASP A 812 -25.40 11.03 28.53
N GLN A 813 -24.32 11.33 29.24
CA GLN A 813 -23.16 12.04 28.68
C GLN A 813 -21.86 11.30 29.01
N HIS A 814 -21.15 10.89 27.96
CA HIS A 814 -19.80 10.33 28.04
C HIS A 814 -18.83 11.24 27.29
N GLY A 815 -17.93 11.90 28.03
CA GLY A 815 -17.06 12.92 27.45
C GLY A 815 -17.89 14.05 26.81
N ARG A 816 -17.76 14.22 25.51
CA ARG A 816 -18.55 15.18 24.70
C ARG A 816 -19.78 14.55 24.07
N THR A 817 -19.87 13.22 24.03
CA THR A 817 -20.99 12.50 23.43
C THR A 817 -22.19 12.52 24.36
N VAL A 818 -23.32 12.94 23.81
CA VAL A 818 -24.63 12.92 24.49
C VAL A 818 -25.53 11.93 23.79
N SER A 819 -26.22 11.10 24.57
CA SER A 819 -27.31 10.27 24.07
C SER A 819 -28.61 10.64 24.79
N ALA A 820 -29.70 10.81 24.05
CA ALA A 820 -31.04 11.04 24.57
C ALA A 820 -31.94 9.88 24.18
N ARG A 821 -32.68 9.35 25.16
CA ARG A 821 -33.63 8.23 25.01
C ARG A 821 -35.03 8.66 25.48
N PRO A 822 -36.10 8.05 24.92
CA PRO A 822 -37.46 8.34 25.31
C PRO A 822 -37.78 7.92 26.73
N LEU A 823 -38.71 8.65 27.33
CA LEU A 823 -39.51 8.18 28.45
C LEU A 823 -40.64 7.25 27.93
N SER A 824 -41.29 6.55 28.85
CA SER A 824 -42.35 5.58 28.50
C SER A 824 -43.48 6.14 27.63
N TRP A 825 -43.80 7.43 27.75
CA TRP A 825 -44.92 8.09 27.06
C TRP A 825 -44.57 8.72 25.70
N ASN A 826 -43.28 8.92 25.37
CA ASN A 826 -42.82 9.43 24.07
C ASN A 826 -41.93 8.44 23.32
N ARG A 827 -42.07 7.14 23.61
CA ARG A 827 -41.25 6.07 23.03
C ARG A 827 -41.25 6.01 21.50
N THR A 828 -42.37 6.35 20.86
CA THR A 828 -42.55 6.25 19.41
C THR A 828 -42.68 7.62 18.76
N LEU A 829 -41.85 7.90 17.76
CA LEU A 829 -41.96 9.05 16.86
C LEU A 829 -42.60 8.60 15.54
N ALA A 830 -43.91 8.83 15.38
CA ALA A 830 -44.60 8.57 14.11
C ALA A 830 -44.08 9.49 12.97
N PRO A 831 -44.29 9.15 11.69
CA PRO A 831 -44.01 10.04 10.56
C PRO A 831 -44.65 11.42 10.76
N GLY A 832 -43.85 12.49 10.60
CA GLY A 832 -44.25 13.89 10.81
C GLY A 832 -44.42 14.30 12.28
N ALA A 833 -44.22 13.40 13.24
CA ALA A 833 -44.26 13.73 14.66
C ALA A 833 -42.90 14.26 15.14
N ALA A 834 -42.93 15.03 16.22
CA ALA A 834 -41.73 15.52 16.88
C ALA A 834 -41.82 15.37 18.40
N VAL A 835 -40.65 15.29 19.03
CA VAL A 835 -40.47 15.30 20.48
C VAL A 835 -39.56 16.45 20.85
N ASP A 836 -39.94 17.18 21.90
CA ASP A 836 -39.11 18.22 22.50
C ASP A 836 -38.62 17.73 23.85
N PHE A 837 -37.33 17.90 24.09
CA PHE A 837 -36.73 17.70 25.40
C PHE A 837 -35.72 18.80 25.68
N GLY A 838 -35.24 18.89 26.91
CA GLY A 838 -34.27 19.90 27.26
C GLY A 838 -33.42 19.54 28.45
N PHE A 839 -32.36 20.34 28.61
CA PHE A 839 -31.39 20.17 29.67
C PHE A 839 -30.65 21.46 29.97
N ASN A 840 -30.08 21.55 31.16
CA ASN A 840 -29.15 22.60 31.54
C ASN A 840 -27.71 22.13 31.30
N THR A 841 -26.83 23.04 30.86
CA THR A 841 -25.39 22.77 30.68
C THR A 841 -24.57 23.76 31.51
N SER A 842 -23.40 23.38 32.02
CA SER A 842 -22.40 24.33 32.55
C SER A 842 -21.58 24.97 31.42
N ALA A 843 -21.39 26.29 31.42
CA ALA A 843 -20.66 26.98 30.34
C ALA A 843 -19.37 27.68 30.80
N ALA A 844 -18.29 27.52 30.02
CA ALA A 844 -17.18 28.46 29.92
C ALA A 844 -17.31 29.23 28.58
N SER A 845 -17.83 30.46 28.63
CA SER A 845 -18.07 31.37 27.47
C SER A 845 -18.94 30.83 26.31
N THR A 846 -19.25 31.67 25.32
CA THR A 846 -20.16 31.36 24.18
C THR A 846 -19.55 30.32 23.25
N VAL A 847 -19.92 29.05 23.44
CA VAL A 847 -19.58 27.94 22.52
C VAL A 847 -20.67 27.83 21.45
N PRO A 848 -20.33 27.56 20.16
CA PRO A 848 -21.33 27.33 19.10
C PRO A 848 -22.28 26.17 19.44
N ASP A 849 -23.41 26.07 18.73
CA ASP A 849 -24.34 24.94 18.86
C ASP A 849 -23.80 23.69 18.14
N PRO A 850 -24.18 22.46 18.55
CA PRO A 850 -23.86 21.25 17.80
C PRO A 850 -24.48 21.26 16.40
N GLU A 851 -23.73 20.81 15.40
CA GLU A 851 -24.20 20.78 14.00
C GLU A 851 -24.53 19.38 13.48
N SER A 852 -24.09 18.32 14.18
CA SER A 852 -24.30 16.92 13.81
C SER A 852 -25.12 16.16 14.85
N PHE A 853 -26.20 15.52 14.39
CA PHE A 853 -27.09 14.70 15.20
C PHE A 853 -27.39 13.40 14.47
N LYS A 854 -27.49 12.29 15.20
CA LYS A 854 -27.92 11.00 14.68
C LYS A 854 -29.14 10.48 15.44
N LEU A 855 -30.19 10.09 14.73
CA LEU A 855 -31.36 9.38 15.28
C LEU A 855 -31.23 7.89 14.94
N ASN A 856 -31.11 7.03 15.96
CA ASN A 856 -30.86 5.60 15.83
C ASN A 856 -29.69 5.28 14.88
N GLY A 857 -28.60 6.06 15.00
CA GLY A 857 -27.40 5.92 14.18
C GLY A 857 -27.42 6.64 12.82
N ARG A 858 -28.57 7.19 12.38
CA ARG A 858 -28.73 7.87 11.09
C ARG A 858 -28.69 9.39 11.22
N ALA A 859 -27.96 10.08 10.34
CA ALA A 859 -27.81 11.53 10.40
C ALA A 859 -29.13 12.31 10.21
N CYS A 860 -29.35 13.35 11.03
CA CYS A 860 -30.51 14.25 10.95
C CYS A 860 -30.16 15.59 10.28
N ALA A 861 -31.15 16.25 9.69
CA ALA A 861 -31.03 17.65 9.26
C ALA A 861 -30.90 18.55 10.49
N SER A 862 -29.86 19.36 10.61
CA SER A 862 -29.78 20.42 11.63
C SER A 862 -30.42 21.70 11.09
N GLY A 863 -31.14 22.44 11.95
CA GLY A 863 -31.80 23.69 11.54
C GLY A 863 -32.33 24.52 12.70
#